data_AF-A0A9P9MM26-F1
#
_entry.id   AF-A0A9P9MM26-F1
#
_cell.length_a   1.000
_cell.length_b   1.000
_cell.length_c   1.000
_cell.angle_alpha   90.00
_cell.angle_beta   90.00
_cell.angle_gamma   90.00
#
_symmetry.space_group_name_H-M   'P 1'
#
loop_
_entity.id
_entity.type
_entity.pdbx_description
1 polymer ?
#
loop_
_entity_poly.entity_id
_entity_poly.type
_entity_poly.pdbx_seq_one_letter_code
_entity_poly.pdbx_strand_id
1 'polypeptide(L)'
;MRLLYYNRDGDFSLAEFFKRAIPEYAILSHTWEGDEVTFKDLQNGTGTTKAGYEKIRFCAEQAKHDGLQYFWVDTCCIDKSNNAELAKAINSMFRWYRMSTKCYVYLSDVSGTAVNTDELAWESAFRKSRWFTRGWTLQELLAPISVEFFCRESKRIGSKSSLEQHIHEITGIPKPALQGASLSQFSDKERFSWIQPRQTTVEEDKAYSLLGIFDVQMPLRYGEGMANAFKRLEEEIDKFNKCLQDLRLSDPRDDKKRIEDTKGGLLKDSYLWILKNSDFQRWRDGQQSRLLWIKGDPGKGKTMLLCGIINELEKSMSKTDILSYFFCQATDSRINHATAVLRGLLYLLLNQEPSLVSHVQKKHDHAGKALFEDVNAWTALSEIFRNILQDPKLNDTYLIIDALDECEMTDLPKLLDFIVQQSAIPSRVKWVVSSRNWPDIEERLERAGHKVRLCLELNPESVSAAVGSFIRYKVSQLAIRKQYDGKIQDAVLAYLLLHADGTFLWIALVCQNLEKIPRRRAVAKLSTFPPGLNSLYERMIAQLRNSDEADLCKQILASIAVVYRPVTVKELAFLMIPNDMADDLASVREEISSCGSFLTLREDTIYFVHQSAKDFLLTEASNDIFPSGIDDIHYNILSQSLRTMSETLRRDVYSLRAPGISIEQVKQPDPNPLAAFDRSPDLRAFIQDATRFVISTRSVIEQAPLQAYCSALVFAPEKSIIRETFEKHIPSWIQRKPRVEAHWDAILQTLEGHSDWVISVAFSPDGTQVVSGSYDETVRLWDAATGALQQTLEGHSNWVISVAFSPDGTQVVSGSYDKTVRLWDTATGALQQTLKGHSDYVTSVAFSPDGTQVVSGSDDKTHIPTLHVFGEWLAEGNTRYLWLPINYRPTCGAVWGRIVVLGHSLGRLSFLQIQQGLHLSI
;
A
#
# COMPACT_ATOMS: atom_id res chain seq x y z
N MET A 1 26.35 -20.01 -6.40
CA MET A 1 26.64 -21.32 -7.00
C MET A 1 27.98 -21.22 -7.71
N ARG A 2 28.61 -22.35 -7.96
CA ARG A 2 29.88 -22.48 -8.70
C ARG A 2 29.58 -22.91 -10.13
N LEU A 3 30.46 -22.57 -11.07
CA LEU A 3 30.43 -23.10 -12.43
C LEU A 3 31.74 -23.85 -12.71
N LEU A 4 31.69 -24.82 -13.62
CA LEU A 4 32.85 -25.48 -14.17
C LEU A 4 33.33 -24.77 -15.42
N TYR A 5 34.63 -24.83 -15.67
CA TYR A 5 35.24 -24.46 -16.94
C TYR A 5 36.38 -25.42 -17.29
N TYR A 6 36.72 -25.44 -18.58
CA TYR A 6 37.78 -26.29 -19.13
C TYR A 6 39.13 -25.58 -19.02
N ASN A 7 40.08 -26.15 -18.26
CA ASN A 7 41.42 -25.59 -18.13
C ASN A 7 42.29 -25.87 -19.37
N ARG A 8 43.40 -25.13 -19.49
CA ARG A 8 44.39 -25.33 -20.56
C ARG A 8 45.06 -26.71 -20.50
N ASP A 9 45.06 -27.35 -19.33
CA ASP A 9 45.69 -28.65 -19.08
C ASP A 9 44.76 -29.84 -19.40
N GLY A 10 43.51 -29.59 -19.85
CA GLY A 10 42.55 -30.62 -20.24
C GLY A 10 41.63 -31.13 -19.12
N ASP A 11 41.81 -30.61 -17.90
CA ASP A 11 40.99 -30.91 -16.71
C ASP A 11 39.94 -29.83 -16.39
N PHE A 12 38.98 -30.16 -15.53
CA PHE A 12 37.92 -29.24 -15.09
C PHE A 12 38.30 -28.51 -13.81
N SER A 13 37.93 -27.23 -13.71
CA SER A 13 38.06 -26.46 -12.47
C SER A 13 36.79 -25.71 -12.13
N LEU A 14 36.59 -25.49 -10.84
CA LEU A 14 35.47 -24.72 -10.30
C LEU A 14 35.83 -23.24 -10.26
N ALA A 15 34.91 -22.41 -10.71
CA ALA A 15 34.96 -20.96 -10.57
C ALA A 15 33.77 -20.48 -9.71
N GLU A 16 34.06 -19.62 -8.74
CA GLU A 16 33.05 -18.97 -7.91
C GLU A 16 32.69 -17.59 -8.45
N PHE A 17 31.39 -17.36 -8.64
CA PHE A 17 30.86 -16.09 -9.13
C PHE A 17 29.97 -15.43 -8.09
N PHE A 18 30.25 -14.17 -7.79
CA PHE A 18 29.44 -13.33 -6.91
C PHE A 18 28.47 -12.48 -7.73
N LYS A 19 27.16 -12.78 -7.62
CA LYS A 19 25.90 -12.08 -7.97
C LYS A 19 25.79 -11.02 -9.10
N ARG A 20 26.85 -10.38 -9.62
CA ARG A 20 26.76 -9.30 -10.62
C ARG A 20 27.51 -9.55 -11.93
N ALA A 21 28.21 -10.67 -12.06
CA ALA A 21 28.82 -11.10 -13.32
C ALA A 21 28.81 -12.63 -13.43
N ILE A 22 27.63 -13.24 -13.42
CA ILE A 22 27.52 -14.66 -13.79
C ILE A 22 27.68 -14.69 -15.32
N PRO A 23 28.75 -15.33 -15.86
CA PRO A 23 28.96 -15.41 -17.29
C PRO A 23 27.84 -16.23 -17.95
N GLU A 24 27.71 -16.20 -19.27
CA GLU A 24 26.85 -17.17 -19.95
C GLU A 24 27.34 -18.59 -19.67
N TYR A 25 26.40 -19.50 -19.37
CA TYR A 25 26.72 -20.88 -19.02
C TYR A 25 25.70 -21.88 -19.56
N ALA A 26 26.18 -23.09 -19.78
CA ALA A 26 25.35 -24.26 -20.07
C ALA A 26 25.07 -25.09 -18.82
N ILE A 27 24.09 -25.98 -18.89
CA ILE A 27 23.81 -26.99 -17.86
C ILE A 27 23.91 -28.38 -18.50
N LEU A 28 24.48 -29.33 -17.78
CA LEU A 28 24.33 -30.75 -18.07
C LEU A 28 23.17 -31.33 -17.29
N SER A 29 22.18 -31.84 -18.01
CA SER A 29 21.11 -32.66 -17.47
C SER A 29 21.29 -34.11 -17.93
N HIS A 30 21.16 -35.07 -17.04
CA HIS A 30 21.38 -36.47 -17.40
C HIS A 30 20.86 -37.43 -16.32
N THR A 31 20.85 -38.73 -16.67
CA THR A 31 20.62 -39.81 -15.74
C THR A 31 21.94 -40.49 -15.37
N TRP A 32 22.13 -40.73 -14.07
CA TRP A 32 23.34 -41.35 -13.56
C TRP A 32 23.24 -42.88 -13.62
N GLU A 33 24.16 -43.47 -14.38
CA GLU A 33 24.48 -44.90 -14.40
C GLU A 33 26.00 -44.96 -14.17
N GLY A 34 26.45 -45.64 -13.11
CA GLY A 34 27.87 -45.67 -12.70
C GLY A 34 28.24 -44.68 -11.58
N ASP A 35 29.52 -44.66 -11.20
CA ASP A 35 30.07 -43.82 -10.13
C ASP A 35 30.08 -42.32 -10.53
N GLU A 36 29.39 -41.48 -9.75
CA GLU A 36 29.23 -40.04 -10.01
C GLU A 36 30.50 -39.27 -9.61
N VAL A 37 30.86 -38.25 -10.39
CA VAL A 37 31.89 -37.30 -9.99
C VAL A 37 31.26 -36.28 -9.05
N THR A 38 31.65 -36.30 -7.78
CA THR A 38 31.15 -35.40 -6.75
C THR A 38 31.98 -34.12 -6.66
N PHE A 39 31.48 -33.12 -5.93
CA PHE A 39 32.24 -31.92 -5.59
C PHE A 39 33.61 -32.25 -4.94
N LYS A 40 33.67 -33.25 -4.05
CA LYS A 40 34.92 -33.68 -3.42
C LYS A 40 35.88 -34.32 -4.43
N ASP A 41 35.35 -35.07 -5.40
CA ASP A 41 36.19 -35.70 -6.43
C ASP A 41 36.86 -34.66 -7.33
N LEU A 42 36.17 -33.55 -7.63
CA LEU A 42 36.77 -32.43 -8.37
C LEU A 42 37.78 -31.64 -7.52
N GLN A 43 37.49 -31.39 -6.24
CA GLN A 43 38.44 -30.71 -5.36
C GLN A 43 39.74 -31.51 -5.16
N ASN A 44 39.63 -32.84 -5.09
CA ASN A 44 40.77 -33.73 -4.85
C ASN A 44 41.44 -34.24 -6.14
N GLY A 45 40.91 -33.89 -7.32
CA GLY A 45 41.42 -34.37 -8.62
C GLY A 45 41.22 -35.87 -8.86
N THR A 46 40.33 -36.54 -8.13
CA THR A 46 40.08 -38.00 -8.22
C THR A 46 38.93 -38.36 -9.16
N GLY A 47 38.28 -37.37 -9.77
CA GLY A 47 37.11 -37.57 -10.64
C GLY A 47 37.40 -38.24 -11.99
N THR A 48 38.63 -38.16 -12.50
CA THR A 48 39.00 -38.63 -13.85
C THR A 48 38.87 -40.14 -14.04
N THR A 49 38.92 -40.93 -12.96
CA THR A 49 38.79 -42.39 -13.00
C THR A 49 37.34 -42.87 -12.92
N LYS A 50 36.38 -41.97 -12.71
CA LYS A 50 34.97 -42.31 -12.57
C LYS A 50 34.25 -42.31 -13.91
N ALA A 51 33.33 -43.26 -14.09
CA ALA A 51 32.52 -43.37 -15.31
C ALA A 51 31.70 -42.10 -15.61
N GLY A 52 31.33 -41.33 -14.58
CA GLY A 52 30.65 -40.04 -14.73
C GLY A 52 31.46 -38.93 -15.40
N TYR A 53 32.79 -39.05 -15.46
CA TYR A 53 33.67 -37.98 -15.99
C TYR A 53 33.44 -37.71 -17.49
N GLU A 54 33.13 -38.74 -18.27
CA GLU A 54 32.84 -38.60 -19.71
C GLU A 54 31.59 -37.74 -19.97
N LYS A 55 30.61 -37.74 -19.07
CA LYS A 55 29.41 -36.91 -19.20
C LYS A 55 29.70 -35.44 -18.98
N ILE A 56 30.60 -35.13 -18.02
CA ILE A 56 31.10 -33.78 -17.78
C ILE A 56 31.88 -33.29 -19.00
N ARG A 57 32.72 -34.15 -19.59
CA ARG A 57 33.44 -33.87 -20.84
C ARG A 57 32.48 -33.57 -21.99
N PHE A 58 31.45 -34.38 -22.18
CA PHE A 58 30.41 -34.13 -23.17
C PHE A 58 29.78 -32.72 -23.02
N CYS A 59 29.41 -32.32 -21.79
CA CYS A 59 28.88 -30.98 -21.55
C CYS A 59 29.89 -29.89 -21.89
N ALA A 60 31.15 -30.05 -21.49
CA ALA A 60 32.21 -29.08 -21.75
C ALA A 60 32.49 -28.92 -23.24
N GLU A 61 32.52 -30.02 -23.99
CA GLU A 61 32.70 -30.01 -25.45
C GLU A 61 31.54 -29.32 -26.15
N GLN A 62 30.30 -29.60 -25.75
CA GLN A 62 29.12 -28.97 -26.34
C GLN A 62 29.01 -27.48 -25.98
N ALA A 63 29.32 -27.11 -24.72
CA ALA A 63 29.41 -25.73 -24.29
C ALA A 63 30.46 -24.98 -25.13
N LYS A 64 31.65 -25.56 -25.31
CA LYS A 64 32.72 -25.01 -26.14
C LYS A 64 32.30 -24.85 -27.60
N HIS A 65 31.60 -25.84 -28.17
CA HIS A 65 31.07 -25.76 -29.53
C HIS A 65 30.11 -24.56 -29.70
N ASP A 66 29.33 -24.26 -28.67
CA ASP A 66 28.38 -23.16 -28.65
C ASP A 66 28.98 -21.84 -28.13
N GLY A 67 30.31 -21.77 -27.97
CA GLY A 67 31.03 -20.57 -27.52
C GLY A 67 30.91 -20.25 -26.03
N LEU A 68 30.38 -21.18 -25.23
CA LEU A 68 30.21 -21.04 -23.78
C LEU A 68 31.45 -21.57 -23.05
N GLN A 69 32.09 -20.71 -22.27
CA GLN A 69 33.26 -21.08 -21.46
C GLN A 69 32.88 -21.86 -20.20
N TYR A 70 31.70 -21.59 -19.65
CA TYR A 70 31.27 -22.10 -18.36
C TYR A 70 30.07 -23.03 -18.49
N PHE A 71 30.00 -24.02 -17.60
CA PHE A 71 28.87 -24.94 -17.53
C PHE A 71 28.62 -25.41 -16.10
N TRP A 72 27.44 -25.93 -15.83
CA TRP A 72 27.00 -26.33 -14.49
C TRP A 72 26.53 -27.79 -14.48
N VAL A 73 26.96 -28.52 -13.45
CA VAL A 73 26.58 -29.91 -13.19
C VAL A 73 26.27 -30.04 -11.69
N ASP A 74 25.08 -30.51 -11.35
CA ASP A 74 24.53 -30.51 -9.99
C ASP A 74 25.40 -31.25 -8.96
N THR A 75 25.91 -32.42 -9.30
CA THR A 75 26.70 -33.29 -8.40
C THR A 75 28.09 -32.74 -8.08
N CYS A 76 28.65 -31.95 -8.99
CA CYS A 76 30.02 -31.46 -8.87
C CYS A 76 30.10 -29.97 -8.52
N CYS A 77 29.04 -29.19 -8.75
CA CYS A 77 29.01 -27.76 -8.44
C CYS A 77 28.45 -27.43 -7.05
N ILE A 78 27.79 -28.40 -6.40
CA ILE A 78 27.19 -28.25 -5.06
C ILE A 78 27.94 -29.12 -4.07
N ASP A 79 28.40 -28.53 -2.96
CA ASP A 79 28.87 -29.29 -1.80
C ASP A 79 27.67 -29.86 -1.03
N LYS A 80 27.26 -31.08 -1.41
CA LYS A 80 26.14 -31.79 -0.75
C LYS A 80 26.43 -32.16 0.71
N SER A 81 27.68 -32.06 1.18
CA SER A 81 28.01 -32.27 2.60
C SER A 81 27.74 -31.06 3.48
N ASN A 82 27.54 -29.88 2.87
CA ASN A 82 27.14 -28.67 3.56
C ASN A 82 25.62 -28.46 3.43
N ASN A 83 24.89 -28.75 4.51
CA ASN A 83 23.42 -28.65 4.53
C ASN A 83 22.88 -27.26 4.19
N ALA A 84 23.59 -26.18 4.58
CA ALA A 84 23.17 -24.82 4.28
C ALA A 84 23.37 -24.49 2.79
N GLU A 85 24.46 -24.97 2.19
CA GLU A 85 24.71 -24.85 0.76
C GLU A 85 23.69 -25.65 -0.04
N LEU A 86 23.46 -26.92 0.34
CA LEU A 86 22.47 -27.79 -0.30
C LEU A 86 21.06 -27.19 -0.27
N ALA A 87 20.62 -26.71 0.90
CA ALA A 87 19.32 -26.05 1.04
C ALA A 87 19.20 -24.81 0.16
N LYS A 88 20.25 -23.97 0.12
CA LYS A 88 20.28 -22.78 -0.73
C LYS A 88 20.31 -23.14 -2.22
N ALA A 89 21.03 -24.19 -2.60
CA ALA A 89 21.13 -24.66 -3.97
C ALA A 89 19.77 -25.15 -4.46
N ILE A 90 19.11 -26.05 -3.73
CA ILE A 90 17.79 -26.59 -4.07
C ILE A 90 16.73 -25.47 -4.16
N ASN A 91 16.67 -24.57 -3.17
CA ASN A 91 15.72 -23.45 -3.16
C ASN A 91 16.00 -22.37 -4.24
N SER A 92 17.12 -22.46 -4.96
CA SER A 92 17.45 -21.52 -6.05
C SER A 92 17.67 -22.20 -7.41
N MET A 93 17.57 -23.53 -7.47
CA MET A 93 17.97 -24.34 -8.62
C MET A 93 17.21 -23.98 -9.89
N PHE A 94 15.89 -23.87 -9.80
CA PHE A 94 15.03 -23.47 -10.92
C PHE A 94 15.41 -22.10 -11.51
N ARG A 95 15.78 -21.13 -10.67
CA ARG A 95 16.26 -19.81 -11.12
C ARG A 95 17.58 -19.94 -11.88
N TRP A 96 18.51 -20.75 -11.38
CA TRP A 96 19.76 -21.04 -12.09
C TRP A 96 19.51 -21.73 -13.43
N TYR A 97 18.49 -22.60 -13.52
CA TYR A 97 18.13 -23.24 -14.77
C TYR A 97 17.56 -22.24 -15.77
N ARG A 98 16.70 -21.34 -15.29
CA ARG A 98 16.09 -20.27 -16.11
C ARG A 98 17.10 -19.26 -16.63
N MET A 99 18.19 -19.01 -15.90
CA MET A 99 19.27 -18.11 -16.30
C MET A 99 20.32 -18.75 -17.23
N SER A 100 20.26 -20.07 -17.45
CA SER A 100 21.21 -20.74 -18.35
C SER A 100 20.93 -20.42 -19.81
N THR A 101 21.99 -20.38 -20.62
CA THR A 101 21.88 -20.19 -22.07
C THR A 101 21.32 -21.44 -22.74
N LYS A 102 21.78 -22.62 -22.31
CA LYS A 102 21.37 -23.93 -22.84
C LYS A 102 21.42 -25.02 -21.76
N CYS A 103 20.54 -26.00 -21.88
CA CYS A 103 20.57 -27.25 -21.14
C CYS A 103 20.82 -28.40 -22.11
N TYR A 104 21.92 -29.14 -21.93
CA TYR A 104 22.25 -30.32 -22.72
C TYR A 104 21.80 -31.56 -21.95
N VAL A 105 20.89 -32.32 -22.56
CA VAL A 105 20.36 -33.56 -22.01
C VAL A 105 21.08 -34.74 -22.64
N TYR A 106 21.87 -35.47 -21.84
CA TYR A 106 22.56 -36.68 -22.26
C TYR A 106 21.77 -37.93 -21.88
N LEU A 107 21.23 -38.63 -22.89
CA LEU A 107 20.38 -39.82 -22.72
C LEU A 107 21.20 -41.10 -22.92
N SER A 108 21.70 -41.69 -21.83
CA SER A 108 22.52 -42.92 -21.90
C SER A 108 21.75 -44.16 -22.34
N ASP A 109 20.41 -44.15 -22.24
CA ASP A 109 19.51 -45.24 -22.63
C ASP A 109 18.94 -45.14 -24.04
N VAL A 110 19.27 -44.07 -24.78
CA VAL A 110 18.79 -43.87 -26.15
C VAL A 110 19.96 -44.06 -27.10
N SER A 111 19.84 -45.04 -28.01
CA SER A 111 20.80 -45.25 -29.09
C SER A 111 20.35 -44.50 -30.35
N GLY A 112 21.29 -43.80 -30.99
CA GLY A 112 21.08 -43.14 -32.28
C GLY A 112 21.28 -44.05 -33.49
N THR A 113 21.61 -45.33 -33.31
CA THR A 113 21.82 -46.28 -34.42
C THR A 113 20.49 -46.88 -34.86
N ALA A 114 19.99 -46.49 -36.03
CA ALA A 114 18.87 -47.17 -36.68
C ALA A 114 19.30 -48.60 -37.03
N VAL A 115 18.80 -49.59 -36.29
CA VAL A 115 18.87 -50.98 -36.72
C VAL A 115 17.75 -51.15 -37.75
N ASN A 116 18.14 -51.25 -39.03
CA ASN A 116 17.33 -51.54 -40.21
C ASN A 116 15.91 -52.07 -39.91
N THR A 117 14.92 -51.17 -40.01
CA THR A 117 13.58 -51.34 -40.62
C THR A 117 12.71 -50.15 -40.23
N ASP A 118 11.83 -49.74 -41.13
CA ASP A 118 10.90 -48.60 -41.04
C ASP A 118 10.28 -48.35 -39.66
N GLU A 119 10.90 -47.46 -38.90
CA GLU A 119 10.36 -46.54 -37.87
C GLU A 119 11.58 -45.95 -37.13
N LEU A 120 11.50 -44.70 -36.66
CA LEU A 120 12.60 -44.03 -35.95
C LEU A 120 12.91 -44.79 -34.64
N ALA A 121 13.82 -45.77 -34.67
CA ALA A 121 14.12 -46.63 -33.52
C ALA A 121 14.54 -45.84 -32.26
N TRP A 122 15.14 -44.66 -32.45
CA TRP A 122 15.45 -43.73 -31.37
C TRP A 122 14.20 -43.14 -30.70
N GLU A 123 13.08 -43.00 -31.41
CA GLU A 123 11.83 -42.42 -30.89
C GLU A 123 11.20 -43.33 -29.82
N SER A 124 11.15 -44.63 -30.09
CA SER A 124 10.67 -45.62 -29.12
C SER A 124 11.56 -45.64 -27.86
N ALA A 125 12.88 -45.57 -28.04
CA ALA A 125 13.82 -45.48 -26.93
C ALA A 125 13.70 -44.14 -26.17
N PHE A 126 13.52 -43.03 -26.88
CA PHE A 126 13.33 -41.69 -26.31
C PHE A 126 12.07 -41.63 -25.44
N ARG A 127 10.94 -42.15 -25.94
CA ARG A 127 9.68 -42.26 -25.17
C ARG A 127 9.80 -43.09 -23.90
N LYS A 128 10.72 -44.06 -23.87
CA LYS A 128 10.99 -44.93 -22.72
C LYS A 128 12.18 -44.49 -21.88
N SER A 129 12.83 -43.37 -22.22
CA SER A 129 14.02 -42.92 -21.51
C SER A 129 13.71 -42.61 -20.05
N ARG A 130 14.58 -43.10 -19.16
CA ARG A 130 14.48 -42.86 -17.71
C ARG A 130 14.73 -41.40 -17.35
N TRP A 131 15.21 -40.59 -18.28
CA TRP A 131 15.34 -39.16 -18.05
C TRP A 131 13.98 -38.50 -17.77
N PHE A 132 12.93 -38.93 -18.47
CA PHE A 132 11.57 -38.43 -18.24
C PHE A 132 10.94 -38.93 -16.95
N THR A 133 11.48 -40.01 -16.37
CA THR A 133 10.96 -40.60 -15.13
C THR A 133 11.70 -40.13 -13.89
N ARG A 134 12.73 -39.29 -13.98
CA ARG A 134 13.45 -38.76 -12.81
C ARG A 134 12.80 -37.46 -12.31
N GLY A 135 12.71 -37.27 -10.99
CA GLY A 135 12.04 -36.11 -10.39
C GLY A 135 12.73 -34.78 -10.72
N TRP A 136 14.03 -34.70 -10.46
CA TRP A 136 14.83 -33.47 -10.64
C TRP A 136 14.92 -32.96 -12.08
N THR A 137 14.78 -33.86 -13.08
CA THR A 137 14.79 -33.46 -14.50
C THR A 137 13.55 -32.67 -14.91
N LEU A 138 12.51 -32.62 -14.06
CA LEU A 138 11.33 -31.78 -14.29
C LEU A 138 11.71 -30.29 -14.35
N GLN A 139 12.54 -29.82 -13.42
CA GLN A 139 13.02 -28.44 -13.41
C GLN A 139 13.94 -28.17 -14.61
N GLU A 140 14.79 -29.14 -14.96
CA GLU A 140 15.75 -29.05 -16.08
C GLU A 140 15.05 -29.02 -17.44
N LEU A 141 13.83 -29.55 -17.52
CA LEU A 141 12.97 -29.47 -18.70
C LEU A 141 12.25 -28.12 -18.80
N LEU A 142 11.67 -27.67 -17.68
CA LEU A 142 10.76 -26.52 -17.66
C LEU A 142 11.47 -25.18 -17.56
N ALA A 143 12.51 -25.06 -16.74
CA ALA A 143 13.15 -23.77 -16.47
C ALA A 143 14.00 -23.23 -17.64
N PRO A 144 14.90 -24.02 -18.26
CA PRO A 144 15.75 -23.48 -19.34
C PRO A 144 14.95 -23.11 -20.57
N ILE A 145 15.33 -22.01 -21.22
CA ILE A 145 14.71 -21.58 -22.49
C ILE A 145 15.02 -22.59 -23.60
N SER A 146 16.25 -23.09 -23.65
CA SER A 146 16.71 -24.08 -24.62
C SER A 146 17.13 -25.37 -23.93
N VAL A 147 16.58 -26.49 -24.39
CA VAL A 147 16.94 -27.84 -23.94
C VAL A 147 17.20 -28.68 -25.18
N GLU A 148 18.39 -29.29 -25.28
CA GLU A 148 18.85 -30.07 -26.43
C GLU A 148 19.13 -31.52 -26.00
N PHE A 149 18.56 -32.49 -26.72
CA PHE A 149 18.65 -33.91 -26.39
C PHE A 149 19.69 -34.61 -27.26
N PHE A 150 20.56 -35.38 -26.62
CA PHE A 150 21.63 -36.15 -27.26
C PHE A 150 21.53 -37.62 -26.86
N CYS A 151 21.75 -38.52 -27.83
CA CYS A 151 21.80 -39.96 -27.59
C CYS A 151 23.13 -40.36 -26.92
N ARG A 152 23.25 -41.63 -26.51
CA ARG A 152 24.47 -42.18 -25.90
C ARG A 152 25.72 -42.04 -26.78
N GLU A 153 25.56 -42.03 -28.09
CA GLU A 153 26.67 -41.80 -29.05
C GLU A 153 26.96 -40.31 -29.28
N SER A 154 26.47 -39.42 -28.41
CA SER A 154 26.62 -37.95 -28.48
C SER A 154 26.05 -37.31 -29.76
N LYS A 155 25.09 -37.96 -30.43
CA LYS A 155 24.39 -37.38 -31.57
C LYS A 155 23.13 -36.64 -31.12
N ARG A 156 22.91 -35.45 -31.67
CA ARG A 156 21.73 -34.63 -31.40
C ARG A 156 20.47 -35.29 -31.97
N ILE A 157 19.48 -35.52 -31.10
CA ILE A 157 18.16 -36.06 -31.45
C ILE A 157 17.22 -34.91 -31.83
N GLY A 158 17.21 -33.85 -31.03
CA GLY A 158 16.32 -32.70 -31.22
C GLY A 158 16.37 -31.74 -30.04
N SER A 159 15.51 -30.74 -30.05
CA SER A 159 15.34 -29.77 -28.96
C SER A 159 13.96 -29.89 -28.32
N LYS A 160 13.77 -29.30 -27.13
CA LYS A 160 12.45 -29.17 -26.49
C LYS A 160 11.41 -28.57 -27.45
N SER A 161 11.80 -27.59 -28.27
CA SER A 161 10.90 -26.99 -29.26
C SER A 161 10.55 -27.93 -30.42
N SER A 162 11.50 -28.70 -30.93
CA SER A 162 11.28 -29.60 -32.08
C SER A 162 10.60 -30.91 -31.70
N LEU A 163 10.72 -31.34 -30.44
CA LEU A 163 10.14 -32.57 -29.90
C LEU A 163 8.97 -32.28 -28.94
N GLU A 164 8.39 -31.08 -29.01
CA GLU A 164 7.36 -30.61 -28.08
C GLU A 164 6.17 -31.57 -27.97
N GLN A 165 5.68 -32.08 -29.11
CA GLN A 165 4.57 -33.03 -29.14
C GLN A 165 4.92 -34.33 -28.41
N HIS A 166 6.10 -34.91 -28.69
CA HIS A 166 6.58 -36.12 -28.01
C HIS A 166 6.72 -35.89 -26.52
N ILE A 167 7.31 -34.77 -26.10
CA ILE A 167 7.51 -34.44 -24.68
C ILE A 167 6.16 -34.27 -23.97
N HIS A 168 5.20 -33.59 -24.61
CA HIS A 168 3.84 -33.45 -24.08
C HIS A 168 3.18 -34.82 -23.87
N GLU A 169 3.26 -35.71 -24.86
CA GLU A 169 2.70 -37.07 -24.78
C GLU A 169 3.37 -37.93 -23.71
N ILE A 170 4.69 -37.78 -23.51
CA ILE A 170 5.46 -38.55 -22.52
C ILE A 170 5.16 -38.05 -21.10
N THR A 171 5.09 -36.73 -20.91
CA THR A 171 5.11 -36.11 -19.56
C THR A 171 3.75 -35.63 -19.09
N GLY A 172 2.77 -35.45 -19.99
CA GLY A 172 1.49 -34.80 -19.70
C GLY A 172 1.59 -33.28 -19.51
N ILE A 173 2.78 -32.69 -19.62
CA ILE A 173 3.00 -31.24 -19.43
C ILE A 173 2.44 -30.49 -20.63
N PRO A 174 1.57 -29.48 -20.46
CA PRO A 174 1.01 -28.69 -21.56
C PRO A 174 2.08 -28.01 -22.40
N LYS A 175 1.85 -27.94 -23.72
CA LYS A 175 2.74 -27.25 -24.66
C LYS A 175 3.07 -25.80 -24.24
N PRO A 176 2.12 -24.97 -23.77
CA PRO A 176 2.45 -23.62 -23.34
C PRO A 176 3.48 -23.58 -22.19
N ALA A 177 3.44 -24.55 -21.26
CA ALA A 177 4.45 -24.65 -20.20
C ALA A 177 5.84 -24.99 -20.77
N LEU A 178 5.92 -25.90 -21.76
CA LEU A 178 7.17 -26.25 -22.44
C LEU A 178 7.76 -25.07 -23.23
N GLN A 179 6.90 -24.19 -23.75
CA GLN A 179 7.26 -22.95 -24.45
C GLN A 179 7.70 -21.81 -23.50
N GLY A 180 7.64 -22.05 -22.18
CA GLY A 180 8.03 -21.08 -21.16
C GLY A 180 6.95 -20.07 -20.82
N ALA A 181 5.66 -20.43 -20.94
CA ALA A 181 4.58 -19.69 -20.30
C ALA A 181 4.78 -19.68 -18.78
N SER A 182 4.25 -18.64 -18.12
CA SER A 182 4.34 -18.55 -16.65
C SER A 182 3.67 -19.76 -16.00
N LEU A 183 4.38 -20.45 -15.12
CA LEU A 183 3.87 -21.66 -14.47
C LEU A 183 2.68 -21.35 -13.54
N SER A 184 2.56 -20.12 -13.05
CA SER A 184 1.40 -19.66 -12.26
C SER A 184 0.08 -19.63 -13.03
N GLN A 185 0.09 -19.76 -14.36
CA GLN A 185 -1.14 -19.85 -15.17
C GLN A 185 -1.81 -21.24 -15.09
N PHE A 186 -1.10 -22.25 -14.60
CA PHE A 186 -1.60 -23.62 -14.46
C PHE A 186 -2.07 -23.85 -13.02
N SER A 187 -3.13 -24.63 -12.87
CA SER A 187 -3.68 -24.94 -11.54
C SER A 187 -2.68 -25.71 -10.68
N ASP A 188 -2.77 -25.56 -9.35
CA ASP A 188 -1.88 -26.30 -8.43
C ASP A 188 -1.98 -27.81 -8.64
N LYS A 189 -3.21 -28.31 -8.83
CA LYS A 189 -3.48 -29.73 -9.15
C LYS A 189 -2.75 -30.19 -10.41
N GLU A 190 -2.74 -29.36 -11.45
CA GLU A 190 -2.05 -29.66 -12.70
C GLU A 190 -0.54 -29.69 -12.51
N ARG A 191 0.04 -28.69 -11.82
CA ARG A 191 1.47 -28.65 -11.52
C ARG A 191 1.92 -29.83 -10.65
N PHE A 192 1.13 -30.20 -9.64
CA PHE A 192 1.37 -31.40 -8.84
C PHE A 192 1.29 -32.70 -9.65
N SER A 193 0.50 -32.74 -10.73
CA SER A 193 0.40 -33.93 -11.57
C SER A 193 1.70 -34.22 -12.34
N TRP A 194 2.51 -33.20 -12.64
CA TRP A 194 3.73 -33.33 -13.45
C TRP A 194 4.86 -34.12 -12.77
N ILE A 195 4.84 -34.22 -11.44
CA ILE A 195 5.79 -35.04 -10.68
C ILE A 195 5.31 -36.48 -10.45
N GLN A 196 4.01 -36.77 -10.59
CA GLN A 196 3.44 -38.08 -10.29
C GLN A 196 4.09 -39.24 -11.06
N PRO A 197 4.34 -39.16 -12.39
CA PRO A 197 4.97 -40.25 -13.12
C PRO A 197 6.48 -40.38 -12.86
N ARG A 198 7.05 -39.52 -12.00
CA ARG A 198 8.49 -39.42 -11.75
C ARG A 198 8.89 -40.08 -10.42
N GLN A 199 10.14 -40.51 -10.37
CA GLN A 199 10.79 -41.21 -9.26
C GLN A 199 12.00 -40.41 -8.77
N THR A 200 12.27 -40.51 -7.48
CA THR A 200 13.41 -39.88 -6.82
C THR A 200 14.11 -40.91 -5.94
N THR A 201 15.42 -40.72 -5.72
CA THR A 201 16.22 -41.61 -4.85
C THR A 201 15.82 -41.43 -3.40
N VAL A 202 15.57 -40.19 -2.99
CA VAL A 202 15.05 -39.82 -1.68
C VAL A 202 13.59 -39.40 -1.86
N GLU A 203 12.69 -39.90 -1.03
CA GLU A 203 11.26 -39.74 -1.28
C GLU A 203 10.77 -38.29 -1.12
N GLU A 204 11.38 -37.52 -0.20
CA GLU A 204 11.12 -36.10 0.01
C GLU A 204 11.50 -35.23 -1.19
N ASP A 205 12.47 -35.67 -2.00
CA ASP A 205 12.86 -34.94 -3.22
C ASP A 205 11.72 -34.84 -4.24
N LYS A 206 10.68 -35.68 -4.15
CA LYS A 206 9.46 -35.47 -4.95
C LYS A 206 8.82 -34.12 -4.64
N ALA A 207 8.75 -33.73 -3.37
CA ALA A 207 8.26 -32.41 -2.99
C ALA A 207 9.31 -31.33 -3.28
N TYR A 208 10.59 -31.56 -2.96
CA TYR A 208 11.62 -30.53 -3.15
C TYR A 208 11.93 -30.20 -4.62
N SER A 209 11.72 -31.15 -5.52
CA SER A 209 11.81 -30.91 -6.97
C SER A 209 10.68 -30.02 -7.51
N LEU A 210 9.62 -29.78 -6.74
CA LEU A 210 8.53 -28.88 -7.09
C LEU A 210 8.72 -27.44 -6.60
N LEU A 211 9.70 -27.15 -5.74
CA LEU A 211 9.87 -25.81 -5.15
C LEU A 211 9.94 -24.70 -6.19
N GLY A 212 10.71 -24.90 -7.25
CA GLY A 212 10.79 -23.93 -8.36
C GLY A 212 9.59 -23.92 -9.31
N ILE A 213 8.78 -24.98 -9.31
CA ILE A 213 7.53 -25.05 -10.11
C ILE A 213 6.42 -24.22 -9.45
N PHE A 214 6.46 -24.13 -8.11
CA PHE A 214 5.55 -23.33 -7.30
C PHE A 214 6.15 -21.99 -6.84
N ASP A 215 7.42 -21.71 -7.18
CA ASP A 215 8.20 -20.56 -6.69
C ASP A 215 8.18 -20.40 -5.16
N VAL A 216 8.21 -21.53 -4.44
CA VAL A 216 8.20 -21.61 -2.98
C VAL A 216 9.61 -21.83 -2.44
N GLN A 217 9.92 -21.22 -1.30
CA GLN A 217 11.14 -21.50 -0.54
C GLN A 217 10.79 -22.14 0.79
N MET A 218 11.41 -23.27 1.11
CA MET A 218 11.22 -23.95 2.40
C MET A 218 12.50 -24.65 2.89
N PRO A 219 12.69 -24.80 4.21
CA PRO A 219 13.80 -25.57 4.77
C PRO A 219 13.72 -27.03 4.35
N LEU A 220 14.85 -27.65 4.00
CA LEU A 220 14.93 -29.08 3.70
C LEU A 220 15.04 -29.89 5.00
N ARG A 221 14.26 -30.97 5.11
CA ARG A 221 14.20 -31.86 6.28
C ARG A 221 14.17 -33.31 5.81
N TYR A 222 15.34 -33.81 5.42
CA TYR A 222 15.50 -35.22 5.06
C TYR A 222 15.22 -36.14 6.27
N GLY A 223 14.41 -37.17 6.08
CA GLY A 223 13.90 -38.07 7.12
C GLY A 223 12.49 -37.73 7.62
N GLU A 224 11.87 -36.64 7.14
CA GLU A 224 10.47 -36.31 7.46
C GLU A 224 9.47 -37.18 6.70
N GLY A 225 9.91 -37.79 5.59
CA GLY A 225 9.12 -38.63 4.71
C GLY A 225 8.25 -37.86 3.71
N MET A 226 7.87 -38.54 2.62
CA MET A 226 7.24 -37.91 1.45
C MET A 226 5.97 -37.11 1.80
N ALA A 227 5.06 -37.71 2.59
CA ALA A 227 3.78 -37.10 2.91
C ALA A 227 3.93 -35.79 3.70
N ASN A 228 4.88 -35.73 4.63
CA ASN A 228 5.14 -34.54 5.43
C ASN A 228 5.80 -33.44 4.58
N ALA A 229 6.72 -33.80 3.68
CA ALA A 229 7.34 -32.86 2.76
C ALA A 229 6.30 -32.22 1.81
N PHE A 230 5.36 -33.00 1.26
CA PHE A 230 4.24 -32.48 0.46
C PHE A 230 3.30 -31.60 1.29
N LYS A 231 2.94 -32.03 2.49
CA LYS A 231 2.09 -31.23 3.38
C LYS A 231 2.70 -29.86 3.65
N ARG A 232 4.00 -29.79 3.94
CA ARG A 232 4.67 -28.49 4.15
C ARG A 232 4.74 -27.65 2.87
N LEU A 233 4.95 -28.28 1.71
CA LEU A 233 4.90 -27.59 0.43
C LEU A 233 3.51 -26.97 0.19
N GLU A 234 2.44 -27.74 0.40
CA GLU A 234 1.06 -27.26 0.32
C GLU A 234 0.80 -26.11 1.30
N GLU A 235 1.23 -26.24 2.56
CA GLU A 235 1.11 -25.17 3.58
C GLU A 235 1.81 -23.87 3.13
N GLU A 236 3.00 -23.95 2.52
CA GLU A 236 3.71 -22.76 2.03
C GLU A 236 3.05 -22.14 0.79
N ILE A 237 2.48 -22.96 -0.11
CA ILE A 237 1.66 -22.48 -1.23
C ILE A 237 0.42 -21.75 -0.72
N ASP A 238 -0.28 -22.34 0.25
CA ASP A 238 -1.48 -21.76 0.85
C ASP A 238 -1.18 -20.45 1.58
N LYS A 239 -0.06 -20.35 2.30
CA LYS A 239 0.39 -19.10 2.92
C LYS A 239 0.65 -18.01 1.88
N PHE A 240 1.33 -18.33 0.78
CA PHE A 240 1.56 -17.39 -0.31
C PHE A 240 0.24 -16.89 -0.92
N ASN A 241 -0.66 -17.82 -1.24
CA ASN A 241 -1.97 -17.50 -1.82
C ASN A 241 -2.81 -16.63 -0.87
N LYS A 242 -2.81 -16.96 0.42
CA LYS A 242 -3.51 -16.18 1.45
C LYS A 242 -2.91 -14.78 1.61
N CYS A 243 -1.58 -14.65 1.61
CA CYS A 243 -0.90 -13.36 1.65
C CYS A 243 -1.27 -12.50 0.43
N LEU A 244 -1.27 -13.06 -0.78
CA LEU A 244 -1.70 -12.35 -1.99
C LEU A 244 -3.18 -11.95 -1.93
N GLN A 245 -4.04 -12.82 -1.39
CA GLN A 245 -5.47 -12.54 -1.23
C GLN A 245 -5.70 -11.37 -0.26
N ASP A 246 -5.01 -11.36 0.88
CA ASP A 246 -5.11 -10.28 1.87
C ASP A 246 -4.53 -8.97 1.32
N LEU A 247 -3.48 -9.04 0.49
CA LEU A 247 -2.87 -7.87 -0.14
C LEU A 247 -3.78 -7.25 -1.22
N ARG A 248 -4.54 -8.08 -1.95
CA ARG A 248 -5.38 -7.69 -3.09
C ARG A 248 -6.61 -6.86 -2.65
N LEU A 249 -6.59 -5.57 -2.95
CA LEU A 249 -7.78 -4.69 -2.90
C LEU A 249 -8.59 -4.77 -4.20
N SER A 250 -7.88 -4.59 -5.30
CA SER A 250 -8.34 -4.79 -6.68
C SER A 250 -7.21 -5.48 -7.46
N ASP A 251 -7.50 -5.96 -8.67
CA ASP A 251 -6.43 -6.33 -9.60
C ASP A 251 -6.19 -5.15 -10.55
N PRO A 252 -5.01 -4.50 -10.51
CA PRO A 252 -4.76 -3.36 -11.38
C PRO A 252 -4.85 -3.69 -12.88
N ARG A 253 -4.70 -4.96 -13.28
CA ARG A 253 -4.94 -5.41 -14.68
C ARG A 253 -6.40 -5.29 -15.07
N ASP A 254 -7.30 -5.68 -14.17
CA ASP A 254 -8.74 -5.56 -14.37
C ASP A 254 -9.15 -4.07 -14.34
N ASP A 255 -8.55 -3.27 -13.45
CA ASP A 255 -8.77 -1.83 -13.39
C ASP A 255 -8.35 -1.14 -14.70
N LYS A 256 -7.17 -1.48 -15.24
CA LYS A 256 -6.69 -0.99 -16.54
C LYS A 256 -7.67 -1.31 -17.65
N LYS A 257 -8.12 -2.57 -17.74
CA LYS A 257 -9.08 -3.02 -18.77
C LYS A 257 -10.41 -2.27 -18.64
N ARG A 258 -10.95 -2.15 -17.43
CA ARG A 258 -12.16 -1.37 -17.14
C ARG A 258 -12.02 0.09 -17.58
N ILE A 259 -10.88 0.72 -17.30
CA ILE A 259 -10.60 2.11 -17.67
C ILE A 259 -10.58 2.26 -19.19
N GLU A 260 -9.90 1.36 -19.91
CA GLU A 260 -9.85 1.37 -21.38
C GLU A 260 -11.25 1.22 -21.99
N ASP A 261 -12.04 0.27 -21.49
CA ASP A 261 -13.42 0.04 -21.96
C ASP A 261 -14.30 1.27 -21.69
N THR A 262 -14.22 1.84 -20.48
CA THR A 262 -15.02 3.01 -20.08
C THR A 262 -14.65 4.27 -20.87
N LYS A 263 -13.37 4.46 -21.20
CA LYS A 263 -12.89 5.60 -21.99
C LYS A 263 -13.02 5.36 -23.51
N GLY A 264 -13.64 4.25 -23.90
CA GLY A 264 -14.04 3.93 -25.27
C GLY A 264 -12.92 3.41 -26.14
N GLY A 265 -12.04 2.59 -25.54
CA GLY A 265 -10.94 1.86 -26.14
C GLY A 265 -9.62 2.64 -26.17
N LEU A 266 -8.51 1.89 -26.18
CA LEU A 266 -7.17 2.44 -26.35
C LEU A 266 -6.78 2.48 -27.84
N LEU A 267 -6.69 3.68 -28.41
CA LEU A 267 -6.29 3.88 -29.80
C LEU A 267 -4.76 3.99 -29.90
N LYS A 268 -4.14 3.15 -30.73
CA LYS A 268 -2.67 3.15 -30.88
C LYS A 268 -2.11 4.52 -31.31
N ASP A 269 -2.75 5.13 -32.29
CA ASP A 269 -2.31 6.43 -32.86
C ASP A 269 -2.45 7.60 -31.87
N SER A 270 -3.17 7.45 -30.75
CA SER A 270 -3.31 8.53 -29.77
C SER A 270 -2.16 8.59 -28.75
N TYR A 271 -1.30 7.58 -28.67
CA TYR A 271 -0.16 7.58 -27.73
C TYR A 271 1.20 7.33 -28.37
N LEU A 272 1.29 6.79 -29.60
CA LEU A 272 2.57 6.44 -30.23
C LEU A 272 3.60 7.57 -30.33
N TRP A 273 3.15 8.82 -30.38
CA TRP A 273 4.02 9.99 -30.40
C TRP A 273 4.97 10.02 -29.18
N ILE A 274 4.56 9.46 -28.04
CA ILE A 274 5.35 9.44 -26.81
C ILE A 274 6.66 8.66 -26.97
N LEU A 275 6.66 7.60 -27.77
CA LEU A 275 7.85 6.77 -28.00
C LEU A 275 8.95 7.52 -28.76
N LYS A 276 8.57 8.58 -29.50
CA LYS A 276 9.47 9.47 -30.23
C LYS A 276 9.79 10.75 -29.45
N ASN A 277 9.14 10.99 -28.32
CA ASN A 277 9.37 12.17 -27.51
C ASN A 277 10.75 12.09 -26.82
N SER A 278 11.52 13.17 -26.91
CA SER A 278 12.90 13.22 -26.41
C SER A 278 12.99 13.04 -24.88
N ASP A 279 12.05 13.58 -24.12
CA ASP A 279 12.01 13.42 -22.66
C ASP A 279 11.72 11.97 -22.27
N PHE A 280 10.77 11.32 -22.95
CA PHE A 280 10.47 9.90 -22.73
C PHE A 280 11.66 9.01 -23.07
N GLN A 281 12.34 9.25 -24.21
CA GLN A 281 13.55 8.51 -24.59
C GLN A 281 14.69 8.73 -23.60
N ARG A 282 14.90 9.97 -23.13
CA ARG A 282 15.89 10.27 -22.09
C ARG A 282 15.61 9.49 -20.81
N TRP A 283 14.35 9.40 -20.39
CA TRP A 283 13.98 8.59 -19.24
C TRP A 283 14.18 7.09 -19.48
N ARG A 284 13.70 6.57 -20.61
CA ARG A 284 13.73 5.14 -20.93
C ARG A 284 15.15 4.61 -21.11
N ASP A 285 15.99 5.34 -21.85
CA ASP A 285 17.31 4.89 -22.27
C ASP A 285 18.42 5.43 -21.34
N GLY A 286 18.14 6.49 -20.57
CA GLY A 286 19.08 7.07 -19.61
C GLY A 286 19.30 6.19 -18.38
N GLN A 287 20.56 6.03 -17.96
CA GLN A 287 20.93 5.34 -16.71
C GLN A 287 20.74 6.20 -15.46
N GLN A 288 20.74 7.52 -15.61
CA GLN A 288 20.56 8.44 -14.48
C GLN A 288 19.11 8.86 -14.29
N SER A 289 18.24 8.76 -15.31
CA SER A 289 16.83 9.15 -15.18
C SER A 289 16.01 8.03 -14.53
N ARG A 290 15.43 8.31 -13.37
CA ARG A 290 14.72 7.31 -12.54
C ARG A 290 13.24 7.58 -12.36
N LEU A 291 12.81 8.83 -12.49
CA LEU A 291 11.41 9.24 -12.39
C LEU A 291 10.99 9.99 -13.65
N LEU A 292 9.94 9.53 -14.33
CA LEU A 292 9.24 10.28 -15.35
C LEU A 292 7.94 10.80 -14.77
N TRP A 293 7.76 12.11 -14.77
CA TRP A 293 6.51 12.75 -14.37
C TRP A 293 5.78 13.29 -15.60
N ILE A 294 4.63 12.71 -15.92
CA ILE A 294 3.74 13.13 -17.00
C ILE A 294 2.65 14.02 -16.40
N LYS A 295 2.70 15.32 -16.66
CA LYS A 295 1.72 16.27 -16.17
C LYS A 295 0.90 16.90 -17.29
N GLY A 296 -0.32 17.29 -16.95
CA GLY A 296 -1.16 18.06 -17.84
C GLY A 296 -2.57 18.27 -17.32
N ASP A 297 -3.34 19.06 -18.04
CA ASP A 297 -4.67 19.50 -17.66
C ASP A 297 -5.70 18.35 -17.71
N PRO A 298 -6.86 18.53 -17.07
CA PRO A 298 -7.94 17.55 -17.15
C PRO A 298 -8.36 17.27 -18.59
N GLY A 299 -8.61 16.00 -18.90
CA GLY A 299 -9.11 15.61 -20.22
C GLY A 299 -8.08 15.57 -21.36
N LYS A 300 -6.80 15.87 -21.11
CA LYS A 300 -5.70 15.78 -22.11
C LYS A 300 -5.22 14.34 -22.40
N GLY A 301 -5.81 13.32 -21.77
CA GLY A 301 -5.58 11.91 -22.11
C GLY A 301 -4.44 11.20 -21.37
N LYS A 302 -3.95 11.75 -20.25
CA LYS A 302 -2.87 11.18 -19.41
C LYS A 302 -3.05 9.68 -19.12
N THR A 303 -4.19 9.26 -18.57
CA THR A 303 -4.48 7.86 -18.27
C THR A 303 -4.34 6.95 -19.49
N MET A 304 -4.90 7.35 -20.64
CA MET A 304 -4.83 6.56 -21.87
C MET A 304 -3.41 6.52 -22.44
N LEU A 305 -2.65 7.61 -22.28
CA LEU A 305 -1.22 7.65 -22.60
C LEU A 305 -0.44 6.64 -21.74
N LEU A 306 -0.71 6.58 -20.44
CA LEU A 306 -0.07 5.59 -19.54
C LEU A 306 -0.48 4.16 -19.88
N CYS A 307 -1.75 3.88 -20.19
CA CYS A 307 -2.16 2.57 -20.69
C CYS A 307 -1.39 2.17 -21.96
N GLY A 308 -1.17 3.12 -22.87
CA GLY A 308 -0.34 2.94 -24.06
C GLY A 308 1.13 2.65 -23.74
N ILE A 309 1.73 3.40 -22.80
CA ILE A 309 3.09 3.17 -22.33
C ILE A 309 3.23 1.77 -21.73
N ILE A 310 2.28 1.35 -20.87
CA ILE A 310 2.24 0.01 -20.28
C ILE A 310 2.29 -1.06 -21.38
N ASN A 311 1.40 -0.97 -22.38
CA ASN A 311 1.34 -1.94 -23.48
C ASN A 311 2.64 -2.01 -24.31
N GLU A 312 3.35 -0.88 -24.46
CA GLU A 312 4.61 -0.85 -25.23
C GLU A 312 5.80 -1.31 -24.39
N LEU A 313 5.79 -1.06 -23.08
CA LEU A 313 6.76 -1.64 -22.14
C LEU A 313 6.60 -3.16 -22.10
N GLU A 314 5.39 -3.69 -21.93
CA GLU A 314 5.14 -5.15 -21.93
C GLU A 314 5.67 -5.86 -23.19
N LYS A 315 5.65 -5.19 -24.35
CA LYS A 315 6.18 -5.75 -25.61
C LYS A 315 7.69 -5.67 -25.74
N SER A 316 8.32 -4.65 -25.15
CA SER A 316 9.75 -4.35 -25.33
C SER A 316 10.63 -4.86 -24.19
N MET A 317 10.03 -5.15 -23.03
CA MET A 317 10.70 -5.67 -21.86
C MET A 317 11.24 -7.08 -22.06
N SER A 318 12.35 -7.38 -21.38
CA SER A 318 12.87 -8.75 -21.32
C SER A 318 11.88 -9.64 -20.55
N LYS A 319 11.89 -10.96 -20.79
CA LYS A 319 11.05 -11.92 -20.05
C LYS A 319 11.32 -11.95 -18.53
N THR A 320 12.38 -11.30 -18.06
CA THR A 320 12.76 -11.22 -16.65
C THR A 320 12.41 -9.88 -16.01
N ASP A 321 12.12 -8.85 -16.79
CA ASP A 321 11.78 -7.54 -16.24
C ASP A 321 10.37 -7.56 -15.63
N ILE A 322 10.14 -6.70 -14.64
CA ILE A 322 8.88 -6.65 -13.90
C ILE A 322 8.16 -5.34 -14.20
N LEU A 323 6.87 -5.41 -14.52
CA LEU A 323 6.03 -4.24 -14.72
C LEU A 323 4.90 -4.23 -13.69
N SER A 324 4.91 -3.24 -12.81
CA SER A 324 3.85 -3.06 -11.82
C SER A 324 3.25 -1.67 -11.95
N TYR A 325 1.92 -1.59 -11.90
CA TYR A 325 1.21 -0.35 -12.11
C TYR A 325 -0.05 -0.24 -11.26
N PHE A 326 -0.47 0.99 -11.02
CA PHE A 326 -1.67 1.30 -10.25
C PHE A 326 -2.36 2.54 -10.83
N PHE A 327 -3.69 2.55 -10.81
CA PHE A 327 -4.51 3.67 -11.27
C PHE A 327 -5.29 4.21 -10.09
N CYS A 328 -4.89 5.37 -9.58
CA CYS A 328 -5.69 6.06 -8.56
C CYS A 328 -7.05 6.45 -9.17
N GLN A 329 -8.11 6.30 -8.39
CA GLN A 329 -9.45 6.70 -8.80
C GLN A 329 -10.13 7.47 -7.68
N ALA A 330 -10.23 8.79 -7.79
CA ALA A 330 -10.76 9.66 -6.73
C ALA A 330 -12.19 9.27 -6.33
N THR A 331 -12.93 8.72 -7.29
CA THR A 331 -14.30 8.26 -7.12
C THR A 331 -14.40 6.90 -6.43
N ASP A 332 -13.32 6.13 -6.22
CA ASP A 332 -13.37 4.81 -5.57
C ASP A 332 -12.52 4.80 -4.30
N SER A 333 -13.17 4.83 -3.14
CA SER A 333 -12.51 4.92 -1.83
C SER A 333 -11.62 3.73 -1.48
N ARG A 334 -11.67 2.63 -2.25
CA ARG A 334 -10.80 1.46 -2.05
C ARG A 334 -9.41 1.65 -2.69
N ILE A 335 -9.28 2.55 -3.65
CA ILE A 335 -8.09 2.72 -4.49
C ILE A 335 -7.69 4.20 -4.67
N ASN A 336 -8.12 5.05 -3.75
CA ASN A 336 -7.82 6.48 -3.75
C ASN A 336 -6.89 6.91 -2.61
N HIS A 337 -6.15 6.01 -1.96
CA HIS A 337 -5.28 6.36 -0.83
C HIS A 337 -3.90 5.69 -0.95
N ALA A 338 -2.90 6.24 -0.27
CA ALA A 338 -1.50 5.86 -0.47
C ALA A 338 -1.20 4.39 -0.16
N THR A 339 -1.83 3.86 0.90
CA THR A 339 -1.75 2.43 1.25
C THR A 339 -2.27 1.53 0.12
N ALA A 340 -3.35 1.91 -0.57
CA ALA A 340 -3.88 1.14 -1.69
C ALA A 340 -2.91 1.10 -2.87
N VAL A 341 -2.24 2.22 -3.15
CA VAL A 341 -1.20 2.30 -4.20
C VAL A 341 -0.10 1.28 -3.93
N LEU A 342 0.47 1.26 -2.72
CA LEU A 342 1.52 0.29 -2.38
C LEU A 342 1.01 -1.15 -2.42
N ARG A 343 -0.22 -1.41 -1.95
CA ARG A 343 -0.83 -2.75 -1.99
C ARG A 343 -0.98 -3.25 -3.43
N GLY A 344 -1.53 -2.43 -4.33
CA GLY A 344 -1.70 -2.79 -5.73
C GLY A 344 -0.37 -2.99 -6.47
N LEU A 345 0.62 -2.12 -6.20
CA LEU A 345 1.95 -2.27 -6.77
C LEU A 345 2.66 -3.54 -6.27
N LEU A 346 2.57 -3.85 -4.96
CA LEU A 346 3.12 -5.08 -4.40
C LEU A 346 2.41 -6.32 -4.94
N TYR A 347 1.08 -6.27 -5.08
CA TYR A 347 0.30 -7.38 -5.58
C TYR A 347 0.78 -7.81 -6.97
N LEU A 348 0.93 -6.86 -7.92
CA LEU A 348 1.44 -7.18 -9.25
C LEU A 348 2.91 -7.61 -9.26
N LEU A 349 3.74 -7.00 -8.40
CA LEU A 349 5.16 -7.32 -8.29
C LEU A 349 5.34 -8.75 -7.78
N LEU A 350 4.67 -9.12 -6.69
CA LEU A 350 4.76 -10.46 -6.09
C LEU A 350 4.10 -11.53 -6.96
N ASN A 351 3.07 -11.18 -7.73
CA ASN A 351 2.47 -12.09 -8.70
C ASN A 351 3.43 -12.42 -9.87
N GLN A 352 4.38 -11.53 -10.20
CA GLN A 352 5.39 -11.75 -11.24
C GLN A 352 6.69 -12.36 -10.70
N GLU A 353 7.07 -12.01 -9.47
CA GLU A 353 8.26 -12.53 -8.79
C GLU A 353 7.91 -13.03 -7.38
N PRO A 354 7.31 -14.24 -7.27
CA PRO A 354 6.88 -14.79 -5.98
C PRO A 354 8.02 -14.98 -4.98
N SER A 355 9.27 -15.10 -5.45
CA SER A 355 10.44 -15.25 -4.58
C SER A 355 10.67 -14.10 -3.60
N LEU A 356 10.03 -12.94 -3.84
CA LEU A 356 10.08 -11.75 -3.00
C LEU A 356 9.02 -11.74 -1.88
N VAL A 357 8.10 -12.70 -1.88
CA VAL A 357 7.04 -12.80 -0.87
C VAL A 357 7.57 -12.95 0.55
N SER A 358 8.78 -13.50 0.69
CA SER A 358 9.46 -13.63 1.98
C SER A 358 9.65 -12.29 2.72
N HIS A 359 9.63 -11.15 2.03
CA HIS A 359 9.63 -9.82 2.64
C HIS A 359 8.31 -9.46 3.31
N VAL A 360 7.20 -9.99 2.79
CA VAL A 360 5.84 -9.76 3.28
C VAL A 360 5.46 -10.80 4.32
N GLN A 361 5.70 -12.09 4.01
CA GLN A 361 5.32 -13.24 4.84
C GLN A 361 5.83 -13.12 6.27
N LYS A 362 7.07 -12.67 6.49
CA LYS A 362 7.62 -12.51 7.85
C LYS A 362 6.73 -11.66 8.77
N LYS A 363 6.15 -10.58 8.23
CA LYS A 363 5.26 -9.69 8.97
C LYS A 363 3.81 -10.20 8.92
N HIS A 364 3.38 -10.77 7.79
CA HIS A 364 2.03 -11.28 7.59
C HIS A 364 1.74 -12.53 8.45
N ASP A 365 2.71 -13.41 8.68
CA ASP A 365 2.56 -14.60 9.54
C ASP A 365 2.16 -14.24 10.98
N HIS A 366 2.54 -13.04 11.44
CA HIS A 366 2.22 -12.55 12.79
C HIS A 366 0.94 -11.69 12.83
N ALA A 367 0.80 -10.75 11.88
CA ALA A 367 -0.29 -9.77 11.89
C ALA A 367 -1.51 -10.17 11.03
N GLY A 368 -1.34 -11.16 10.15
CA GLY A 368 -2.33 -11.55 9.15
C GLY A 368 -2.79 -10.35 8.29
N LYS A 369 -4.08 -10.30 8.01
CA LYS A 369 -4.71 -9.24 7.23
C LYS A 369 -4.57 -7.84 7.85
N ALA A 370 -4.44 -7.74 9.17
CA ALA A 370 -4.30 -6.46 9.86
C ALA A 370 -3.05 -5.67 9.41
N LEU A 371 -2.01 -6.37 8.95
CA LEU A 371 -0.80 -5.77 8.37
C LEU A 371 -1.09 -4.74 7.26
N PHE A 372 -2.20 -4.93 6.53
CA PHE A 372 -2.57 -4.13 5.37
C PHE A 372 -3.74 -3.18 5.61
N GLU A 373 -4.39 -3.28 6.77
CA GLU A 373 -5.67 -2.60 7.08
C GLU A 373 -5.63 -1.77 8.37
N ASP A 374 -4.63 -1.96 9.22
CA ASP A 374 -4.50 -1.21 10.46
C ASP A 374 -4.00 0.24 10.24
N VAL A 375 -4.02 1.04 11.33
CA VAL A 375 -3.56 2.43 11.32
C VAL A 375 -2.08 2.56 10.94
N ASN A 376 -1.29 1.50 11.15
CA ASN A 376 0.13 1.45 10.87
C ASN A 376 0.46 0.82 9.50
N ALA A 377 -0.56 0.51 8.68
CA ALA A 377 -0.39 -0.24 7.43
C ALA A 377 0.55 0.48 6.47
N TRP A 378 0.49 1.81 6.40
CA TRP A 378 1.42 2.61 5.59
C TRP A 378 2.89 2.38 6.00
N THR A 379 3.19 2.45 7.29
CA THR A 379 4.54 2.26 7.82
C THR A 379 5.04 0.85 7.53
N ALA A 380 4.20 -0.16 7.77
CA ALA A 380 4.56 -1.55 7.50
C ALA A 380 4.81 -1.81 6.02
N LEU A 381 3.91 -1.36 5.15
CA LEU A 381 3.99 -1.56 3.70
C LEU A 381 5.11 -0.77 3.05
N SER A 382 5.33 0.48 3.43
CA SER A 382 6.44 1.29 2.88
C SER A 382 7.80 0.68 3.24
N GLU A 383 7.95 0.11 4.44
CA GLU A 383 9.16 -0.62 4.83
C GLU A 383 9.35 -1.90 4.02
N ILE A 384 8.29 -2.72 3.88
CA ILE A 384 8.30 -3.93 3.04
C ILE A 384 8.69 -3.59 1.61
N PHE A 385 8.07 -2.56 1.04
CA PHE A 385 8.30 -2.13 -0.33
C PHE A 385 9.75 -1.67 -0.51
N ARG A 386 10.28 -0.85 0.41
CA ARG A 386 11.68 -0.41 0.39
C ARG A 386 12.65 -1.60 0.44
N ASN A 387 12.37 -2.59 1.29
CA ASN A 387 13.19 -3.80 1.38
C ASN A 387 13.18 -4.62 0.08
N ILE A 388 12.02 -4.70 -0.59
CA ILE A 388 11.88 -5.34 -1.90
C ILE A 388 12.68 -4.59 -2.97
N LEU A 389 12.57 -3.26 -3.05
CA LEU A 389 13.29 -2.45 -4.04
C LEU A 389 14.82 -2.50 -3.88
N GLN A 390 15.29 -2.79 -2.67
CA GLN A 390 16.71 -2.96 -2.35
C GLN A 390 17.17 -4.42 -2.46
N ASP A 391 16.26 -5.38 -2.68
CA ASP A 391 16.64 -6.78 -2.78
C ASP A 391 17.49 -7.01 -4.04
N PRO A 392 18.72 -7.52 -3.92
CA PRO A 392 19.56 -7.84 -5.08
C PRO A 392 18.95 -8.91 -6.02
N LYS A 393 17.92 -9.64 -5.57
CA LYS A 393 17.16 -10.59 -6.38
C LYS A 393 16.21 -9.90 -7.36
N LEU A 394 15.83 -8.64 -7.13
CA LEU A 394 14.90 -7.89 -7.98
C LEU A 394 15.52 -7.63 -9.37
N ASN A 395 14.76 -7.94 -10.41
CA ASN A 395 15.12 -7.66 -11.79
C ASN A 395 14.82 -6.19 -12.15
N ASP A 396 15.13 -5.77 -13.36
CA ASP A 396 14.77 -4.44 -13.83
C ASP A 396 13.24 -4.26 -13.73
N THR A 397 12.81 -3.21 -13.03
CA THR A 397 11.41 -3.05 -12.61
C THR A 397 10.89 -1.68 -13.00
N TYR A 398 9.72 -1.64 -13.63
CA TYR A 398 9.00 -0.42 -13.99
C TYR A 398 7.79 -0.30 -13.06
N LEU A 399 7.72 0.81 -12.33
CA LEU A 399 6.62 1.14 -11.43
C LEU A 399 5.84 2.33 -12.00
N ILE A 400 4.54 2.16 -12.20
CA ILE A 400 3.70 3.18 -12.84
C ILE A 400 2.52 3.55 -11.94
N ILE A 401 2.33 4.83 -11.66
CA ILE A 401 1.18 5.32 -10.89
C ILE A 401 0.46 6.39 -11.71
N ASP A 402 -0.77 6.10 -12.15
CA ASP A 402 -1.61 7.08 -12.83
C ASP A 402 -2.41 7.90 -11.82
N ALA A 403 -2.57 9.19 -12.13
CA ALA A 403 -3.44 10.14 -11.45
C ALA A 403 -3.14 10.30 -9.95
N LEU A 404 -1.90 10.67 -9.60
CA LEU A 404 -1.53 10.96 -8.20
C LEU A 404 -2.44 12.02 -7.55
N ASP A 405 -2.96 12.98 -8.33
CA ASP A 405 -3.93 13.97 -7.87
C ASP A 405 -5.30 13.40 -7.46
N GLU A 406 -5.57 12.14 -7.80
CA GLU A 406 -6.77 11.41 -7.39
C GLU A 406 -6.58 10.61 -6.08
N CYS A 407 -5.41 10.70 -5.45
CA CYS A 407 -5.17 10.19 -4.11
C CYS A 407 -5.65 11.19 -3.04
N GLU A 408 -6.18 10.68 -1.93
CA GLU A 408 -6.68 11.46 -0.80
C GLU A 408 -5.60 12.43 -0.29
N MET A 409 -6.00 13.68 -0.04
CA MET A 409 -5.08 14.76 0.30
C MET A 409 -4.28 14.51 1.59
N THR A 410 -4.85 13.79 2.56
CA THR A 410 -4.21 13.44 3.84
C THR A 410 -3.00 12.51 3.67
N ASP A 411 -3.03 11.66 2.65
CA ASP A 411 -2.05 10.58 2.42
C ASP A 411 -1.13 10.84 1.21
N LEU A 412 -1.56 11.67 0.26
CA LEU A 412 -0.79 12.05 -0.93
C LEU A 412 0.63 12.58 -0.60
N PRO A 413 0.83 13.47 0.39
CA PRO A 413 2.16 13.85 0.89
C PRO A 413 3.11 12.67 1.14
N LYS A 414 2.64 11.66 1.88
CA LYS A 414 3.45 10.49 2.27
C LYS A 414 3.86 9.69 1.05
N LEU A 415 2.95 9.52 0.10
CA LEU A 415 3.20 8.81 -1.16
C LEU A 415 4.23 9.53 -2.02
N LEU A 416 4.11 10.85 -2.18
CA LEU A 416 5.05 11.66 -2.95
C LEU A 416 6.46 11.61 -2.35
N ASP A 417 6.57 11.77 -1.03
CA ASP A 417 7.86 11.70 -0.33
C ASP A 417 8.50 10.32 -0.49
N PHE A 418 7.70 9.25 -0.41
CA PHE A 418 8.17 7.89 -0.67
C PHE A 418 8.72 7.72 -2.10
N ILE A 419 7.99 8.18 -3.13
CA ILE A 419 8.42 8.09 -4.53
C ILE A 419 9.72 8.88 -4.76
N VAL A 420 9.80 10.10 -4.21
CA VAL A 420 11.00 10.96 -4.32
C VAL A 420 12.20 10.28 -3.66
N GLN A 421 12.04 9.73 -2.46
CA GLN A 421 13.11 9.03 -1.74
C GLN A 421 13.56 7.76 -2.49
N GLN A 422 12.63 6.92 -2.96
CA GLN A 422 12.98 5.68 -3.64
C GLN A 422 13.57 5.91 -5.04
N SER A 423 13.15 6.96 -5.75
CA SER A 423 13.71 7.32 -7.06
C SER A 423 15.11 7.92 -6.99
N ALA A 424 15.52 8.46 -5.83
CA ALA A 424 16.87 8.98 -5.61
C ALA A 424 17.93 7.88 -5.41
N ILE A 425 17.51 6.66 -5.01
CA ILE A 425 18.43 5.54 -4.74
C ILE A 425 18.84 4.91 -6.09
N PRO A 426 20.15 4.80 -6.40
CA PRO A 426 20.62 4.09 -7.59
C PRO A 426 20.17 2.64 -7.53
N SER A 427 19.15 2.31 -8.32
CA SER A 427 18.51 1.00 -8.34
C SER A 427 18.14 0.58 -9.76
N ARG A 428 17.64 -0.64 -9.90
CA ARG A 428 17.10 -1.21 -11.14
C ARG A 428 15.66 -0.76 -11.42
N VAL A 429 15.15 0.19 -10.64
CA VAL A 429 13.75 0.59 -10.65
C VAL A 429 13.60 1.89 -11.43
N LYS A 430 12.60 1.96 -12.32
CA LYS A 430 12.18 3.18 -13.00
C LYS A 430 10.72 3.48 -12.68
N TRP A 431 10.44 4.73 -12.35
CA TRP A 431 9.12 5.22 -11.99
C TRP A 431 8.52 6.04 -13.13
N VAL A 432 7.24 5.84 -13.39
CA VAL A 432 6.41 6.75 -14.20
C VAL A 432 5.23 7.16 -13.34
N VAL A 433 5.03 8.46 -13.19
CA VAL A 433 3.87 8.98 -12.46
C VAL A 433 3.12 9.98 -13.33
N SER A 434 1.79 10.02 -13.21
CA SER A 434 0.98 11.04 -13.85
C SER A 434 0.22 11.87 -12.82
N SER A 435 0.04 13.15 -13.11
CA SER A 435 -0.82 14.01 -12.30
C SER A 435 -1.37 15.21 -13.08
N ARG A 436 -2.29 15.95 -12.47
CA ARG A 436 -2.61 17.33 -12.88
C ARG A 436 -1.52 18.32 -12.50
N ASN A 437 -1.66 19.54 -13.03
CA ASN A 437 -0.82 20.70 -12.75
C ASN A 437 -1.15 21.31 -11.37
N TRP A 438 -1.02 20.52 -10.30
CA TRP A 438 -1.21 20.97 -8.93
C TRP A 438 0.10 21.45 -8.30
N PRO A 439 0.15 22.67 -7.73
CA PRO A 439 1.37 23.22 -7.13
C PRO A 439 2.02 22.32 -6.08
N ASP A 440 1.21 21.71 -5.19
CA ASP A 440 1.72 20.87 -4.09
C ASP A 440 2.44 19.61 -4.60
N ILE A 441 1.92 19.01 -5.69
CA ILE A 441 2.55 17.86 -6.34
C ILE A 441 3.84 18.30 -7.04
N GLU A 442 3.81 19.45 -7.71
CA GLU A 442 4.98 20.02 -8.38
C GLU A 442 6.10 20.31 -7.37
N GLU A 443 5.81 21.02 -6.29
CA GLU A 443 6.80 21.37 -5.26
C GLU A 443 7.51 20.14 -4.70
N ARG A 444 6.78 19.06 -4.43
CA ARG A 444 7.36 17.82 -3.88
C ARG A 444 8.11 17.00 -4.91
N LEU A 445 7.53 16.75 -6.09
CA LEU A 445 8.21 15.99 -7.14
C LEU A 445 9.44 16.72 -7.67
N GLU A 446 9.46 18.06 -7.59
CA GLU A 446 10.64 18.85 -7.96
C GLU A 446 11.87 18.53 -7.07
N ARG A 447 11.67 18.04 -5.85
CA ARG A 447 12.76 17.60 -4.95
C ARG A 447 13.48 16.34 -5.45
N ALA A 448 12.93 15.60 -6.41
CA ALA A 448 13.61 14.43 -6.99
C ALA A 448 14.77 14.87 -7.92
N GLY A 449 15.99 14.45 -7.57
CA GLY A 449 17.21 14.86 -8.30
C GLY A 449 17.35 14.25 -9.71
N HIS A 450 16.75 13.08 -9.96
CA HIS A 450 16.94 12.28 -11.18
C HIS A 450 15.64 12.15 -11.99
N LYS A 451 14.90 13.25 -12.12
CA LYS A 451 13.58 13.28 -12.75
C LYS A 451 13.61 13.80 -14.18
N VAL A 452 12.63 13.37 -14.96
CA VAL A 452 12.28 13.91 -16.26
C VAL A 452 10.82 14.36 -16.21
N ARG A 453 10.57 15.62 -16.54
CA ARG A 453 9.22 16.19 -16.57
C ARG A 453 8.73 16.27 -18.02
N LEU A 454 7.56 15.69 -18.28
CA LEU A 454 6.88 15.76 -19.57
C LEU A 454 5.53 16.43 -19.38
N CYS A 455 5.42 17.66 -19.91
CA CYS A 455 4.20 18.46 -19.84
C CYS A 455 3.44 18.31 -21.17
N LEU A 456 2.19 17.86 -21.13
CA LEU A 456 1.39 17.68 -22.35
C LEU A 456 1.14 19.00 -23.09
N GLU A 457 0.99 20.10 -22.36
CA GLU A 457 0.77 21.46 -22.86
C GLU A 457 1.98 21.99 -23.65
N LEU A 458 3.19 21.52 -23.32
CA LEU A 458 4.42 21.88 -24.04
C LEU A 458 4.64 21.04 -25.31
N ASN A 459 3.73 20.10 -25.61
CA ASN A 459 3.78 19.24 -26.80
C ASN A 459 2.52 19.40 -27.69
N PRO A 460 2.08 20.63 -28.01
CA PRO A 460 0.76 20.89 -28.59
C PRO A 460 0.55 20.24 -29.95
N GLU A 461 1.58 20.17 -30.79
CA GLU A 461 1.49 19.53 -32.12
C GLU A 461 1.25 18.01 -32.00
N SER A 462 1.99 17.35 -31.10
CA SER A 462 1.85 15.90 -30.88
C SER A 462 0.51 15.55 -30.25
N VAL A 463 0.07 16.34 -29.26
CA VAL A 463 -1.25 16.18 -28.64
C VAL A 463 -2.36 16.45 -29.66
N SER A 464 -2.25 17.50 -30.47
CA SER A 464 -3.24 17.81 -31.52
C SER A 464 -3.33 16.71 -32.58
N ALA A 465 -2.20 16.15 -33.02
CA ALA A 465 -2.20 15.01 -33.94
C ALA A 465 -2.88 13.77 -33.34
N ALA A 466 -2.59 13.44 -32.08
CA ALA A 466 -3.23 12.35 -31.35
C ALA A 466 -4.73 12.55 -31.19
N VAL A 467 -5.14 13.76 -30.82
CA VAL A 467 -6.55 14.17 -30.71
C VAL A 467 -7.26 14.09 -32.05
N GLY A 468 -6.63 14.54 -33.14
CA GLY A 468 -7.18 14.44 -34.49
C GLY A 468 -7.42 12.99 -34.93
N SER A 469 -6.51 12.07 -34.59
CA SER A 469 -6.71 10.64 -34.84
C SER A 469 -7.87 10.07 -34.02
N PHE A 470 -7.99 10.48 -32.75
CA PHE A 470 -9.11 10.09 -31.89
C PHE A 470 -10.45 10.61 -32.40
N ILE A 471 -10.52 11.86 -32.89
CA ILE A 471 -11.72 12.44 -33.51
C ILE A 471 -12.14 11.59 -34.71
N ARG A 472 -11.22 11.32 -35.64
CA ARG A 472 -11.52 10.50 -36.83
C ARG A 472 -12.11 9.14 -36.44
N TYR A 473 -11.52 8.49 -35.44
CA TYR A 473 -12.02 7.21 -34.92
C TYR A 473 -13.44 7.35 -34.33
N LYS A 474 -13.66 8.31 -33.41
CA LYS A 474 -14.97 8.51 -32.76
C LYS A 474 -16.06 8.90 -33.74
N VAL A 475 -15.76 9.77 -34.70
CA VAL A 475 -16.70 10.17 -35.76
C VAL A 475 -17.05 8.98 -36.65
N SER A 476 -16.08 8.15 -37.02
CA SER A 476 -16.36 6.93 -37.79
C SER A 476 -17.28 5.98 -37.01
N GLN A 477 -17.03 5.77 -35.72
CA GLN A 477 -17.90 4.93 -34.87
C GLN A 477 -19.31 5.51 -34.76
N LEU A 478 -19.42 6.82 -34.54
CA LEU A 478 -20.71 7.51 -34.45
C LEU A 478 -21.48 7.46 -35.77
N ALA A 479 -20.79 7.64 -36.90
CA ALA A 479 -21.39 7.58 -38.24
C ALA A 479 -21.96 6.20 -38.54
N ILE A 480 -21.27 5.12 -38.16
CA ILE A 480 -21.76 3.74 -38.28
C ILE A 480 -23.02 3.55 -37.43
N ARG A 481 -22.96 3.90 -36.13
CA ARG A 481 -24.07 3.69 -35.19
C ARG A 481 -25.32 4.49 -35.54
N LYS A 482 -25.14 5.73 -36.01
CA LYS A 482 -26.24 6.67 -36.30
C LYS A 482 -26.61 6.72 -37.78
N GLN A 483 -25.95 5.93 -38.63
CA GLN A 483 -26.13 5.90 -40.08
C GLN A 483 -26.06 7.30 -40.69
N TYR A 484 -24.96 8.01 -40.41
CA TYR A 484 -24.70 9.32 -41.00
C TYR A 484 -24.31 9.17 -42.47
N ASP A 485 -24.74 10.12 -43.30
CA ASP A 485 -24.24 10.26 -44.66
C ASP A 485 -22.89 11.00 -44.65
N GLY A 486 -22.17 11.00 -45.78
CA GLY A 486 -20.86 11.65 -45.88
C GLY A 486 -20.88 13.13 -45.50
N LYS A 487 -21.98 13.84 -45.82
CA LYS A 487 -22.11 15.27 -45.50
C LYS A 487 -22.21 15.53 -43.99
N ILE A 488 -23.02 14.75 -43.27
CA ILE A 488 -23.14 14.87 -41.81
C ILE A 488 -21.83 14.45 -41.15
N GLN A 489 -21.21 13.36 -41.63
CA GLN A 489 -19.93 12.89 -41.10
C GLN A 489 -18.83 13.95 -41.25
N ASP A 490 -18.70 14.56 -42.43
CA ASP A 490 -17.71 15.61 -42.70
C ASP A 490 -17.95 16.87 -41.86
N ALA A 491 -19.22 17.26 -41.70
CA ALA A 491 -19.59 18.40 -40.86
C ALA A 491 -19.24 18.17 -39.38
N VAL A 492 -19.53 16.98 -38.84
CA VAL A 492 -19.17 16.61 -37.47
C VAL A 492 -17.65 16.55 -37.31
N LEU A 493 -16.94 15.95 -38.27
CA LEU A 493 -15.48 15.85 -38.27
C LEU A 493 -14.82 17.22 -38.26
N ALA A 494 -15.22 18.11 -39.18
CA ALA A 494 -14.69 19.46 -39.28
C ALA A 494 -14.94 20.27 -37.99
N TYR A 495 -16.14 20.15 -37.42
CA TYR A 495 -16.49 20.84 -36.19
C TYR A 495 -15.62 20.39 -35.01
N LEU A 496 -15.49 19.08 -34.79
CA LEU A 496 -14.71 18.54 -33.69
C LEU A 496 -13.22 18.88 -33.82
N LEU A 497 -12.65 18.85 -35.04
CA LEU A 497 -11.26 19.23 -35.28
C LEU A 497 -11.00 20.71 -34.93
N LEU A 498 -11.96 21.59 -35.19
CA LEU A 498 -11.82 23.02 -34.93
C LEU A 498 -12.00 23.39 -33.45
N HIS A 499 -12.85 22.65 -32.71
CA HIS A 499 -13.30 23.07 -31.38
C HIS A 499 -12.85 22.19 -30.21
N ALA A 500 -12.17 21.06 -30.47
CA ALA A 500 -11.74 20.16 -29.40
C ALA A 500 -10.64 20.70 -28.49
N ASP A 501 -9.87 21.70 -28.96
CA ASP A 501 -8.79 22.36 -28.19
C ASP A 501 -7.86 21.37 -27.46
N GLY A 502 -7.45 20.32 -28.18
CA GLY A 502 -6.57 19.27 -27.65
C GLY A 502 -7.17 18.41 -26.52
N THR A 503 -8.49 18.40 -26.32
CA THR A 503 -9.14 17.78 -25.16
C THR A 503 -9.94 16.53 -25.56
N PHE A 504 -9.42 15.35 -25.21
CA PHE A 504 -10.07 14.05 -25.48
C PHE A 504 -11.42 13.91 -24.78
N LEU A 505 -11.52 14.40 -23.54
CA LEU A 505 -12.75 14.31 -22.75
C LEU A 505 -13.89 15.13 -23.37
N TRP A 506 -13.60 16.33 -23.88
CA TRP A 506 -14.58 17.16 -24.57
C TRP A 506 -15.16 16.43 -25.78
N ILE A 507 -14.31 15.79 -26.60
CA ILE A 507 -14.74 14.99 -27.76
C ILE A 507 -15.64 13.84 -27.32
N ALA A 508 -15.25 13.11 -26.28
CA ALA A 508 -16.05 12.00 -25.75
C ALA A 508 -17.44 12.47 -25.31
N LEU A 509 -17.53 13.58 -24.57
CA LEU A 509 -18.80 14.16 -24.10
C LEU A 509 -19.67 14.67 -25.25
N VAL A 510 -19.08 15.37 -26.24
CA VAL A 510 -19.83 15.84 -27.41
C VAL A 510 -20.35 14.67 -28.25
N CYS A 511 -19.53 13.65 -28.52
CA CYS A 511 -19.96 12.45 -29.23
C CYS A 511 -21.06 11.69 -28.47
N GLN A 512 -20.97 11.58 -27.14
CA GLN A 512 -22.02 10.96 -26.31
C GLN A 512 -23.33 11.74 -26.40
N ASN A 513 -23.28 13.07 -26.42
CA ASN A 513 -24.46 13.91 -26.59
C ASN A 513 -25.06 13.77 -28.01
N LEU A 514 -24.23 13.74 -29.05
CA LEU A 514 -24.67 13.52 -30.43
C LEU A 514 -25.30 12.13 -30.63
N GLU A 515 -24.84 11.11 -29.89
CA GLU A 515 -25.41 9.77 -29.91
C GLU A 515 -26.88 9.76 -29.43
N LYS A 516 -27.25 10.63 -28.48
CA LYS A 516 -28.63 10.83 -28.02
C LYS A 516 -29.49 11.61 -29.01
N ILE A 517 -28.89 12.38 -29.92
CA ILE A 517 -29.61 13.26 -30.85
C ILE A 517 -30.04 12.50 -32.13
N PRO A 518 -31.27 12.73 -32.65
CA PRO A 518 -31.66 12.17 -33.95
C PRO A 518 -30.78 12.68 -35.10
N ARG A 519 -30.41 11.81 -36.05
CA ARG A 519 -29.46 12.14 -37.13
C ARG A 519 -29.75 13.45 -37.88
N ARG A 520 -31.03 13.75 -38.13
CA ARG A 520 -31.47 14.95 -38.88
C ARG A 520 -31.15 16.27 -38.16
N ARG A 521 -30.97 16.24 -36.84
CA ARG A 521 -30.68 17.42 -36.01
C ARG A 521 -29.21 17.52 -35.60
N ALA A 522 -28.38 16.54 -35.96
CA ALA A 522 -26.98 16.48 -35.53
C ALA A 522 -26.22 17.76 -35.92
N VAL A 523 -26.26 18.14 -37.20
CA VAL A 523 -25.56 19.34 -37.72
C VAL A 523 -26.10 20.62 -37.08
N ALA A 524 -27.42 20.76 -36.95
CA ALA A 524 -28.05 21.92 -36.32
C ALA A 524 -27.67 22.06 -34.83
N LYS A 525 -27.33 20.95 -34.16
CA LYS A 525 -26.87 20.98 -32.77
C LYS A 525 -25.38 21.19 -32.60
N LEU A 526 -24.56 21.02 -33.65
CA LEU A 526 -23.11 21.23 -33.57
C LEU A 526 -22.77 22.64 -33.08
N SER A 527 -23.38 23.67 -33.69
CA SER A 527 -23.16 25.09 -33.35
C SER A 527 -23.51 25.46 -31.91
N THR A 528 -24.18 24.57 -31.18
CA THR A 528 -24.50 24.82 -29.78
C THR A 528 -23.40 24.35 -28.84
N PHE A 529 -22.45 23.49 -29.25
CA PHE A 529 -21.39 22.96 -28.37
C PHE A 529 -20.21 23.92 -28.31
N PRO A 530 -20.00 24.66 -27.21
CA PRO A 530 -18.91 25.61 -27.14
C PRO A 530 -17.55 24.90 -27.10
N PRO A 531 -16.47 25.55 -27.60
CA PRO A 531 -15.12 25.02 -27.51
C PRO A 531 -14.65 24.96 -26.05
N GLY A 532 -13.85 23.94 -25.73
CA GLY A 532 -13.27 23.78 -24.39
C GLY A 532 -14.22 23.13 -23.36
N LEU A 533 -13.61 22.50 -22.35
CA LEU A 533 -14.33 21.67 -21.37
C LEU A 533 -15.18 22.50 -20.39
N ASN A 534 -14.66 23.62 -19.89
CA ASN A 534 -15.38 24.47 -18.93
C ASN A 534 -16.64 25.07 -19.55
N SER A 535 -16.52 25.67 -20.74
CA SER A 535 -17.69 26.22 -21.45
C SER A 535 -18.72 25.14 -21.81
N LEU A 536 -18.27 23.90 -22.07
CA LEU A 536 -19.19 22.78 -22.27
C LEU A 536 -19.95 22.45 -20.98
N TYR A 537 -19.28 22.44 -19.82
CA TYR A 537 -19.94 22.25 -18.53
C TYR A 537 -20.88 23.40 -18.16
N GLU A 538 -20.49 24.66 -18.38
CA GLU A 538 -21.36 25.84 -18.21
C GLU A 538 -22.63 25.68 -19.03
N ARG A 539 -22.50 25.26 -20.30
CA ARG A 539 -23.64 24.98 -21.14
C ARG A 539 -24.50 23.84 -20.58
N MET A 540 -23.90 22.75 -20.11
CA MET A 540 -24.65 21.64 -19.54
C MET A 540 -25.46 22.10 -18.32
N ILE A 541 -24.88 22.93 -17.44
CA ILE A 541 -25.61 23.57 -16.33
C ILE A 541 -26.72 24.49 -16.86
N ALA A 542 -26.45 25.32 -17.86
CA ALA A 542 -27.47 26.19 -18.46
C ALA A 542 -28.62 25.40 -19.12
N GLN A 543 -28.36 24.19 -19.62
CA GLN A 543 -29.42 23.28 -20.09
C GLN A 543 -30.23 22.70 -18.93
N LEU A 544 -29.59 22.34 -17.82
CA LEU A 544 -30.27 21.92 -16.60
C LEU A 544 -31.19 23.02 -16.05
N ARG A 545 -30.80 24.31 -16.15
CA ARG A 545 -31.63 25.45 -15.73
C ARG A 545 -32.99 25.56 -16.43
N ASN A 546 -33.09 25.05 -17.66
CA ASN A 546 -34.30 25.15 -18.48
C ASN A 546 -35.19 23.90 -18.38
N SER A 547 -34.88 22.97 -17.47
CA SER A 547 -35.68 21.78 -17.16
C SER A 547 -36.68 22.09 -16.04
N ASP A 548 -37.84 21.45 -16.06
CA ASP A 548 -38.85 21.57 -14.99
C ASP A 548 -38.34 21.02 -13.64
N GLU A 549 -37.27 20.21 -13.66
CA GLU A 549 -36.59 19.58 -12.50
C GLU A 549 -35.27 20.30 -12.08
N ALA A 550 -35.05 21.53 -12.56
CA ALA A 550 -33.76 22.23 -12.46
C ALA A 550 -33.23 22.36 -11.02
N ASP A 551 -34.11 22.60 -10.04
CA ASP A 551 -33.70 22.86 -8.65
C ASP A 551 -33.32 21.56 -7.92
N LEU A 552 -34.02 20.46 -8.19
CA LEU A 552 -33.70 19.15 -7.62
C LEU A 552 -32.37 18.62 -8.17
N CYS A 553 -32.15 18.75 -9.49
CA CYS A 553 -30.85 18.41 -10.11
C CYS A 553 -29.68 19.18 -9.49
N LYS A 554 -29.84 20.49 -9.24
CA LYS A 554 -28.80 21.30 -8.58
C LYS A 554 -28.54 20.84 -7.16
N GLN A 555 -29.58 20.54 -6.39
CA GLN A 555 -29.42 20.03 -5.03
C GLN A 555 -28.72 18.66 -5.02
N ILE A 556 -29.01 17.77 -5.98
CA ILE A 556 -28.33 16.49 -6.13
C ILE A 556 -26.85 16.73 -6.42
N LEU A 557 -26.53 17.56 -7.43
CA LEU A 557 -25.15 17.88 -7.79
C LEU A 557 -24.39 18.54 -6.63
N ALA A 558 -25.01 19.45 -5.90
CA ALA A 558 -24.43 20.11 -4.73
C ALA A 558 -24.13 19.12 -3.61
N SER A 559 -25.09 18.25 -3.28
CA SER A 559 -24.95 17.23 -2.23
C SER A 559 -23.84 16.24 -2.58
N ILE A 560 -23.84 15.71 -3.81
CA ILE A 560 -22.85 14.74 -4.29
C ILE A 560 -21.44 15.35 -4.41
N ALA A 561 -21.33 16.65 -4.71
CA ALA A 561 -20.04 17.34 -4.76
C ALA A 561 -19.40 17.51 -3.36
N VAL A 562 -20.21 17.66 -2.32
CA VAL A 562 -19.73 18.02 -0.97
C VAL A 562 -19.51 16.80 -0.06
N VAL A 563 -20.21 15.68 -0.31
CA VAL A 563 -20.01 14.46 0.48
C VAL A 563 -18.58 13.91 0.34
N TYR A 564 -18.05 13.45 1.48
CA TYR A 564 -16.68 12.94 1.60
C TYR A 564 -16.44 11.68 0.76
N ARG A 565 -17.44 10.81 0.68
CA ARG A 565 -17.40 9.57 -0.10
C ARG A 565 -18.57 9.49 -1.07
N PRO A 566 -18.46 8.68 -2.15
CA PRO A 566 -19.61 8.27 -2.93
C PRO A 566 -20.72 7.74 -2.02
N VAL A 567 -21.94 8.20 -2.29
CA VAL A 567 -23.15 7.79 -1.56
C VAL A 567 -24.03 6.91 -2.42
N THR A 568 -24.76 6.01 -1.80
CA THR A 568 -25.74 5.17 -2.49
C THR A 568 -26.99 5.97 -2.84
N VAL A 569 -27.77 5.48 -3.82
CA VAL A 569 -29.10 6.02 -4.15
C VAL A 569 -29.98 6.07 -2.92
N LYS A 570 -29.90 5.05 -2.05
CA LYS A 570 -30.62 5.00 -0.78
C LYS A 570 -30.16 6.11 0.16
N GLU A 571 -28.86 6.25 0.38
CA GLU A 571 -28.30 7.30 1.22
C GLU A 571 -28.69 8.70 0.71
N LEU A 572 -28.60 8.94 -0.61
CA LEU A 572 -29.02 10.21 -1.19
C LEU A 572 -30.52 10.47 -1.01
N ALA A 573 -31.38 9.46 -1.21
CA ALA A 573 -32.83 9.58 -1.01
C ALA A 573 -33.17 10.00 0.42
N PHE A 574 -32.47 9.46 1.43
CA PHE A 574 -32.62 9.86 2.82
C PHE A 574 -32.09 11.29 3.10
N LEU A 575 -31.01 11.71 2.43
CA LEU A 575 -30.39 13.02 2.61
C LEU A 575 -31.16 14.17 1.94
N MET A 576 -32.01 13.88 0.95
CA MET A 576 -32.58 14.92 0.08
C MET A 576 -34.08 15.18 0.21
N ILE A 577 -34.87 14.29 0.82
CA ILE A 577 -36.35 14.31 0.68
C ILE A 577 -37.09 14.32 2.02
N PRO A 578 -38.11 15.19 2.23
CA PRO A 578 -39.10 15.03 3.29
C PRO A 578 -40.05 13.86 2.98
N ASN A 579 -39.99 12.78 3.76
CA ASN A 579 -40.85 11.59 3.96
C ASN A 579 -41.79 11.00 2.87
N ASP A 580 -42.21 11.72 1.82
CA ASP A 580 -43.24 11.28 0.87
C ASP A 580 -42.70 10.70 -0.46
N MET A 581 -41.39 10.80 -0.74
CA MET A 581 -40.74 10.22 -1.94
C MET A 581 -39.56 9.27 -1.62
N ALA A 582 -39.30 8.96 -0.35
CA ALA A 582 -38.18 8.09 0.06
C ALA A 582 -38.37 6.62 -0.36
N ASP A 583 -39.61 6.19 -0.61
CA ASP A 583 -39.95 4.81 -0.98
C ASP A 583 -39.84 4.53 -2.49
N ASP A 584 -39.80 5.57 -3.35
CA ASP A 584 -39.66 5.41 -4.80
C ASP A 584 -38.21 5.63 -5.27
N LEU A 585 -37.36 4.62 -4.99
CA LEU A 585 -35.99 4.58 -5.47
C LEU A 585 -35.89 4.55 -7.01
N ALA A 586 -36.98 4.27 -7.74
CA ALA A 586 -36.97 4.33 -9.21
C ALA A 586 -37.04 5.78 -9.69
N SER A 587 -37.92 6.60 -9.11
CA SER A 587 -37.96 8.05 -9.38
C SER A 587 -36.66 8.75 -9.02
N VAL A 588 -36.03 8.42 -7.89
CA VAL A 588 -34.71 8.99 -7.52
C VAL A 588 -33.63 8.64 -8.55
N ARG A 589 -33.68 7.45 -9.16
CA ARG A 589 -32.76 7.08 -10.25
C ARG A 589 -33.03 7.83 -11.54
N GLU A 590 -34.30 8.12 -11.84
CA GLU A 590 -34.67 8.94 -12.99
C GLU A 590 -34.15 10.38 -12.81
N GLU A 591 -34.26 10.95 -11.62
CA GLU A 591 -33.70 12.26 -11.25
C GLU A 591 -32.16 12.30 -11.28
N ILE A 592 -31.48 11.26 -10.78
CA ILE A 592 -30.03 11.15 -10.93
C ILE A 592 -29.64 11.03 -12.41
N SER A 593 -30.48 10.38 -13.22
CA SER A 593 -30.27 10.27 -14.67
C SER A 593 -30.53 11.61 -15.39
N SER A 594 -31.41 12.47 -14.85
CA SER A 594 -31.70 13.81 -15.38
C SER A 594 -30.58 14.82 -15.06
N CYS A 595 -29.78 14.59 -14.01
CA CYS A 595 -28.50 15.29 -13.75
C CYS A 595 -27.45 15.12 -14.87
N GLY A 596 -27.75 14.33 -15.91
CA GLY A 596 -27.04 14.32 -17.18
C GLY A 596 -25.67 13.65 -17.13
N SER A 597 -24.76 14.04 -18.05
CA SER A 597 -23.41 13.45 -18.16
C SER A 597 -22.46 13.82 -17.00
N PHE A 598 -22.96 14.41 -15.91
CA PHE A 598 -22.17 14.71 -14.71
C PHE A 598 -22.05 13.51 -13.78
N LEU A 599 -23.14 12.75 -13.60
CA LEU A 599 -23.23 11.63 -12.67
C LEU A 599 -23.42 10.29 -13.39
N THR A 600 -23.01 9.21 -12.74
CA THR A 600 -23.23 7.83 -13.19
C THR A 600 -23.53 6.92 -12.00
N LEU A 601 -24.32 5.89 -12.24
CA LEU A 601 -24.72 4.89 -11.23
C LEU A 601 -23.95 3.59 -11.44
N ARG A 602 -23.33 3.07 -10.38
CA ARG A 602 -22.72 1.72 -10.37
C ARG A 602 -23.07 1.02 -9.06
N GLU A 603 -23.68 -0.17 -9.15
CA GLU A 603 -24.08 -0.95 -7.96
C GLU A 603 -24.84 -0.08 -6.94
N ASP A 604 -25.78 0.73 -7.42
CA ASP A 604 -26.56 1.69 -6.62
C ASP A 604 -25.75 2.79 -5.91
N THR A 605 -24.48 2.96 -6.26
CA THR A 605 -23.62 4.04 -5.78
C THR A 605 -23.47 5.12 -6.85
N ILE A 606 -23.56 6.37 -6.41
CA ILE A 606 -23.54 7.55 -7.26
C ILE A 606 -22.11 8.06 -7.36
N TYR A 607 -21.61 8.22 -8.59
CA TYR A 607 -20.27 8.71 -8.88
C TYR A 607 -20.31 9.86 -9.87
N PHE A 608 -19.33 10.74 -9.80
CA PHE A 608 -19.04 11.64 -10.92
C PHE A 608 -18.52 10.84 -12.11
N VAL A 609 -18.96 11.19 -13.32
CA VAL A 609 -18.43 10.61 -14.57
C VAL A 609 -16.94 10.90 -14.71
N HIS A 610 -16.51 12.09 -14.27
CA HIS A 610 -15.12 12.49 -14.26
C HIS A 610 -14.86 13.52 -13.15
N GLN A 611 -13.71 13.44 -12.47
CA GLN A 611 -13.36 14.34 -11.38
C GLN A 611 -13.34 15.83 -11.82
N SER A 612 -12.98 16.15 -13.06
CA SER A 612 -13.05 17.52 -13.59
C SER A 612 -14.44 18.17 -13.54
N ALA A 613 -15.50 17.36 -13.58
CA ALA A 613 -16.86 17.87 -13.40
C ALA A 613 -17.08 18.32 -11.95
N LYS A 614 -16.66 17.51 -10.98
CA LYS A 614 -16.74 17.85 -9.55
C LYS A 614 -15.97 19.14 -9.26
N ASP A 615 -14.74 19.25 -9.77
CA ASP A 615 -13.90 20.43 -9.56
C ASP A 615 -14.54 21.68 -10.16
N PHE A 616 -15.06 21.58 -11.39
CA PHE A 616 -15.78 22.69 -12.05
C PHE A 616 -16.99 23.15 -11.24
N LEU A 617 -17.76 22.24 -10.62
CA LEU A 617 -18.89 22.60 -9.76
C LEU A 617 -18.45 23.31 -8.48
N LEU A 618 -17.33 22.89 -7.89
CA LEU A 618 -16.81 23.45 -6.64
C LEU A 618 -16.09 24.79 -6.83
N THR A 619 -15.52 25.05 -8.01
CA THR A 619 -14.75 26.27 -8.28
C THR A 619 -15.51 27.25 -9.19
N GLU A 620 -15.66 26.93 -10.47
CA GLU A 620 -16.15 27.85 -11.50
C GLU A 620 -17.68 28.08 -11.41
N ALA A 621 -18.43 27.01 -11.19
CA ALA A 621 -19.89 27.05 -11.05
C ALA A 621 -20.35 27.09 -9.59
N SER A 622 -19.46 27.45 -8.66
CA SER A 622 -19.73 27.41 -7.22
C SER A 622 -20.93 28.28 -6.83
N ASN A 623 -20.99 29.51 -7.35
CA ASN A 623 -22.10 30.43 -7.08
C ASN A 623 -23.45 29.94 -7.64
N ASP A 624 -23.42 29.15 -8.71
CA ASP A 624 -24.62 28.65 -9.38
C ASP A 624 -25.19 27.39 -8.70
N ILE A 625 -24.32 26.55 -8.16
CA ILE A 625 -24.66 25.27 -7.53
C ILE A 625 -24.85 25.43 -6.02
N PHE A 626 -24.09 26.34 -5.40
CA PHE A 626 -24.11 26.64 -3.97
C PHE A 626 -24.54 28.10 -3.73
N PRO A 627 -25.78 28.49 -4.05
CA PRO A 627 -26.23 29.89 -3.91
C PRO A 627 -26.17 30.40 -2.46
N SER A 628 -26.30 29.51 -1.47
CA SER A 628 -26.18 29.79 -0.03
C SER A 628 -24.80 29.44 0.55
N GLY A 629 -23.83 29.04 -0.28
CA GLY A 629 -22.53 28.53 0.13
C GLY A 629 -22.51 27.03 0.44
N ILE A 630 -21.31 26.46 0.50
CA ILE A 630 -21.07 25.02 0.76
C ILE A 630 -21.48 24.64 2.19
N ASP A 631 -21.32 25.55 3.16
CA ASP A 631 -21.67 25.34 4.56
C ASP A 631 -23.16 25.03 4.77
N ASP A 632 -24.05 25.63 3.97
CA ASP A 632 -25.49 25.37 4.01
C ASP A 632 -25.81 23.94 3.59
N ILE A 633 -25.11 23.40 2.59
CA ILE A 633 -25.26 22.00 2.16
C ILE A 633 -24.78 21.05 3.26
N HIS A 634 -23.64 21.34 3.89
CA HIS A 634 -23.18 20.55 5.04
C HIS A 634 -24.18 20.56 6.20
N TYR A 635 -24.75 21.73 6.51
CA TYR A 635 -25.79 21.87 7.53
C TYR A 635 -27.03 21.04 7.20
N ASN A 636 -27.52 21.11 5.95
CA ASN A 636 -28.68 20.36 5.50
C ASN A 636 -28.46 18.84 5.58
N ILE A 637 -27.31 18.35 5.12
CA ILE A 637 -26.91 16.94 5.21
C ILE A 637 -26.90 16.48 6.68
N LEU A 638 -26.27 17.26 7.57
CA LEU A 638 -26.20 16.94 9.00
C LEU A 638 -27.57 16.94 9.67
N SER A 639 -28.38 17.98 9.41
CA SER A 639 -29.73 18.15 9.97
C SER A 639 -30.64 17.00 9.56
N GLN A 640 -30.63 16.63 8.28
CA GLN A 640 -31.43 15.51 7.77
C GLN A 640 -30.93 14.17 8.32
N SER A 641 -29.61 13.98 8.40
CA SER A 641 -29.03 12.77 9.02
C SER A 641 -29.44 12.64 10.49
N LEU A 642 -29.39 13.72 11.27
CA LEU A 642 -29.83 13.75 12.67
C LEU A 642 -31.33 13.49 12.80
N ARG A 643 -32.14 14.04 11.91
CA ARG A 643 -33.58 13.77 11.85
C ARG A 643 -33.86 12.29 11.58
N THR A 644 -33.27 11.71 10.54
CA THR A 644 -33.42 10.28 10.23
C THR A 644 -32.92 9.41 11.38
N MET A 645 -31.76 9.72 11.97
CA MET A 645 -31.22 9.01 13.14
C MET A 645 -32.16 9.11 14.35
N SER A 646 -32.78 10.27 14.58
CA SER A 646 -33.76 10.47 15.66
C SER A 646 -35.06 9.67 15.45
N GLU A 647 -35.41 9.38 14.19
CA GLU A 647 -36.56 8.56 13.80
C GLU A 647 -36.25 7.05 13.87
N THR A 648 -35.00 6.63 13.59
CA THR A 648 -34.60 5.21 13.48
C THR A 648 -33.92 4.61 14.71
N LEU A 649 -33.22 5.40 15.54
CA LEU A 649 -32.54 4.87 16.73
C LEU A 649 -33.51 4.74 17.92
N ARG A 650 -33.67 3.52 18.47
CA ARG A 650 -34.47 3.26 19.69
C ARG A 650 -33.76 2.38 20.73
N ARG A 651 -34.08 2.64 22.02
CA ARG A 651 -33.55 1.94 23.22
C ARG A 651 -34.17 0.55 23.42
N ASP A 652 -33.31 -0.43 23.75
CA ASP A 652 -33.62 -1.84 24.10
C ASP A 652 -34.55 -2.58 23.11
N VAL A 653 -34.05 -2.75 21.88
CA VAL A 653 -34.72 -3.39 20.74
C VAL A 653 -35.17 -4.85 21.01
N TYR A 654 -34.65 -5.50 22.05
CA TYR A 654 -34.86 -6.92 22.32
C TYR A 654 -35.61 -7.23 23.62
N SER A 655 -36.06 -6.21 24.37
CA SER A 655 -36.82 -6.36 25.61
C SER A 655 -36.18 -7.37 26.59
N LEU A 656 -34.88 -7.21 26.85
CA LEU A 656 -34.11 -8.13 27.69
C LEU A 656 -34.56 -8.00 29.15
N ARG A 657 -35.28 -8.99 29.66
CA ARG A 657 -35.95 -8.93 30.98
C ARG A 657 -35.02 -9.10 32.19
N ALA A 658 -33.77 -9.55 32.00
CA ALA A 658 -32.80 -9.76 33.08
C ALA A 658 -31.34 -9.73 32.58
N PRO A 659 -30.36 -9.30 33.40
CA PRO A 659 -28.94 -9.33 33.04
C PRO A 659 -28.39 -10.78 32.96
N GLY A 660 -27.54 -11.05 31.97
CA GLY A 660 -26.84 -12.33 31.77
C GLY A 660 -27.30 -13.20 30.59
N ILE A 661 -28.21 -12.70 29.73
CA ILE A 661 -28.70 -13.42 28.55
C ILE A 661 -27.63 -13.42 27.45
N SER A 662 -27.27 -14.61 26.95
CA SER A 662 -26.33 -14.79 25.82
C SER A 662 -26.96 -14.33 24.50
N ILE A 663 -26.15 -13.78 23.58
CA ILE A 663 -26.57 -13.26 22.26
C ILE A 663 -27.35 -14.30 21.44
N GLU A 664 -27.08 -15.59 21.65
CA GLU A 664 -27.71 -16.72 20.95
C GLU A 664 -29.17 -16.96 21.36
N GLN A 665 -29.63 -16.34 22.45
CA GLN A 665 -30.94 -16.59 23.05
C GLN A 665 -31.98 -15.49 22.74
N VAL A 666 -31.63 -14.53 21.90
CA VAL A 666 -32.46 -13.36 21.57
C VAL A 666 -33.33 -13.61 20.34
N LYS A 667 -34.65 -13.39 20.42
CA LYS A 667 -35.61 -13.53 19.30
C LYS A 667 -36.27 -12.20 18.94
N GLN A 668 -36.43 -11.95 17.64
CA GLN A 668 -36.97 -10.70 17.06
C GLN A 668 -38.51 -10.64 17.18
N PRO A 669 -39.12 -9.54 17.68
CA PRO A 669 -40.58 -9.43 17.78
C PRO A 669 -41.26 -8.99 16.47
N ASP A 670 -42.52 -9.44 16.31
CA ASP A 670 -43.50 -9.05 15.27
C ASP A 670 -44.86 -8.86 15.98
N PRO A 671 -45.59 -7.73 15.84
CA PRO A 671 -45.40 -6.60 14.91
C PRO A 671 -44.71 -5.37 15.53
N ASN A 672 -44.18 -4.50 14.65
CA ASN A 672 -43.24 -3.44 14.99
C ASN A 672 -43.93 -2.19 15.63
N PRO A 673 -43.60 -1.78 16.87
CA PRO A 673 -44.61 -1.16 17.75
C PRO A 673 -44.72 0.37 17.74
N LEU A 674 -44.07 1.13 16.87
CA LEU A 674 -43.64 2.49 17.28
C LEU A 674 -43.96 3.66 16.32
N ALA A 675 -45.26 3.78 16.04
CA ALA A 675 -45.90 4.74 15.16
C ALA A 675 -46.09 6.19 15.67
N ALA A 676 -45.42 6.73 16.71
CA ALA A 676 -45.75 8.10 17.13
C ALA A 676 -44.74 8.90 17.99
N PHE A 677 -44.58 10.18 17.62
CA PHE A 677 -44.34 11.40 18.42
C PHE A 677 -43.00 12.15 18.38
N ASP A 678 -43.15 13.49 18.40
CA ASP A 678 -42.36 14.58 17.82
C ASP A 678 -42.28 15.80 18.80
N ARG A 679 -41.18 16.61 18.70
CA ARG A 679 -40.86 18.02 19.11
C ARG A 679 -40.82 18.55 20.57
N SER A 680 -39.74 19.29 20.92
CA SER A 680 -39.72 20.51 21.80
C SER A 680 -38.29 21.15 22.01
N PRO A 681 -38.15 22.46 22.38
CA PRO A 681 -36.91 23.25 22.48
C PRO A 681 -35.92 22.94 23.62
N ASP A 682 -36.24 22.00 24.52
CA ASP A 682 -35.36 21.57 25.64
C ASP A 682 -34.11 20.79 25.20
N LEU A 683 -34.02 20.48 23.90
CA LEU A 683 -33.00 19.61 23.33
C LEU A 683 -31.58 20.19 23.41
N ARG A 684 -31.39 21.52 23.36
CA ARG A 684 -30.04 22.11 23.36
C ARG A 684 -29.35 21.98 24.71
N ALA A 685 -30.07 22.25 25.80
CA ALA A 685 -29.56 22.07 27.15
C ALA A 685 -29.32 20.59 27.46
N PHE A 686 -30.22 19.72 26.99
CA PHE A 686 -30.05 18.27 27.04
C PHE A 686 -28.79 17.79 26.29
N ILE A 687 -28.56 18.26 25.06
CA ILE A 687 -27.37 17.88 24.26
C ILE A 687 -26.09 18.34 24.96
N GLN A 688 -26.04 19.57 25.49
CA GLN A 688 -24.85 20.07 26.18
C GLN A 688 -24.53 19.26 27.44
N ASP A 689 -25.53 18.90 28.23
CA ASP A 689 -25.36 18.05 29.40
C ASP A 689 -25.03 16.60 29.03
N ALA A 690 -25.60 16.07 27.93
CA ALA A 690 -25.28 14.76 27.35
C ALA A 690 -23.82 14.68 26.91
N THR A 691 -23.30 15.71 26.24
CA THR A 691 -21.91 15.77 25.79
C THR A 691 -20.96 15.74 26.99
N ARG A 692 -21.23 16.52 28.05
CA ARG A 692 -20.43 16.51 29.28
C ARG A 692 -20.46 15.16 29.98
N PHE A 693 -21.65 14.53 30.05
CA PHE A 693 -21.82 13.20 30.59
C PHE A 693 -20.99 12.16 29.81
N VAL A 694 -21.04 12.16 28.48
CA VAL A 694 -20.26 11.21 27.65
C VAL A 694 -18.76 11.44 27.77
N ILE A 695 -18.29 12.70 27.77
CA ILE A 695 -16.86 13.01 27.89
C ILE A 695 -16.31 12.58 29.26
N SER A 696 -17.00 12.91 30.34
CA SER A 696 -16.56 12.57 31.71
C SER A 696 -16.57 11.06 31.99
N THR A 697 -17.39 10.31 31.27
CA THR A 697 -17.56 8.86 31.48
C THR A 697 -16.98 8.03 30.33
N ARG A 698 -16.30 8.69 29.38
CA ARG A 698 -15.78 8.12 28.13
C ARG A 698 -14.97 6.85 28.35
N SER A 699 -13.99 6.88 29.25
CA SER A 699 -13.11 5.73 29.48
C SER A 699 -13.88 4.51 30.02
N VAL A 700 -14.98 4.72 30.74
CA VAL A 700 -15.82 3.66 31.31
C VAL A 700 -16.79 3.13 30.25
N ILE A 701 -17.34 4.01 29.41
CA ILE A 701 -18.23 3.67 28.30
C ILE A 701 -17.47 2.85 27.23
N GLU A 702 -16.23 3.22 26.90
CA GLU A 702 -15.40 2.54 25.89
C GLU A 702 -14.98 1.12 26.32
N GLN A 703 -14.88 0.85 27.62
CA GLN A 703 -14.41 -0.44 28.15
C GLN A 703 -15.55 -1.40 28.54
N ALA A 704 -16.72 -0.90 28.96
CA ALA A 704 -17.82 -1.74 29.46
C ALA A 704 -19.23 -1.14 29.16
N PRO A 705 -19.66 -1.08 27.89
CA PRO A 705 -20.65 -0.11 27.43
C PRO A 705 -22.06 -0.18 28.04
N LEU A 706 -22.59 -1.31 28.51
CA LEU A 706 -24.00 -1.40 28.93
C LEU A 706 -24.23 -1.31 30.46
N GLN A 707 -23.34 -1.86 31.31
CA GLN A 707 -23.42 -1.62 32.76
C GLN A 707 -22.88 -0.23 33.17
N ALA A 708 -22.02 0.37 32.33
CA ALA A 708 -21.41 1.67 32.55
C ALA A 708 -22.44 2.82 32.56
N TYR A 709 -23.53 2.76 31.81
CA TYR A 709 -24.50 3.88 31.78
C TYR A 709 -25.23 4.08 33.10
N CYS A 710 -25.71 3.00 33.73
CA CYS A 710 -26.38 3.10 35.03
C CYS A 710 -25.40 3.49 36.15
N SER A 711 -24.16 3.02 36.07
CA SER A 711 -23.12 3.41 37.03
C SER A 711 -22.69 4.87 36.82
N ALA A 712 -22.43 5.29 35.59
CA ALA A 712 -22.17 6.69 35.23
C ALA A 712 -23.30 7.64 35.65
N LEU A 713 -24.58 7.24 35.47
CA LEU A 713 -25.74 8.00 35.95
C LEU A 713 -25.80 8.12 37.49
N VAL A 714 -25.37 7.09 38.22
CA VAL A 714 -25.32 7.11 39.69
C VAL A 714 -24.29 8.12 40.20
N PHE A 715 -23.17 8.29 39.47
CA PHE A 715 -22.06 9.18 39.81
C PHE A 715 -22.10 10.55 39.12
N ALA A 716 -23.05 10.80 38.21
CA ALA A 716 -23.28 12.11 37.61
C ALA A 716 -23.76 13.14 38.65
N PRO A 717 -23.53 14.45 38.45
CA PRO A 717 -23.95 15.49 39.40
C PRO A 717 -25.45 15.49 39.70
N GLU A 718 -25.84 15.92 40.91
CA GLU A 718 -27.23 15.85 41.38
C GLU A 718 -28.23 16.60 40.49
N LYS A 719 -27.83 17.73 39.89
CA LYS A 719 -28.68 18.56 39.01
C LYS A 719 -28.34 18.45 37.53
N SER A 720 -27.66 17.38 37.10
CA SER A 720 -27.44 17.11 35.67
C SER A 720 -28.79 16.80 35.00
N ILE A 721 -29.08 17.46 33.87
CA ILE A 721 -30.29 17.21 33.07
C ILE A 721 -30.37 15.73 32.68
N ILE A 722 -29.25 15.10 32.32
CA ILE A 722 -29.13 13.67 32.00
C ILE A 722 -29.47 12.81 33.21
N ARG A 723 -28.95 13.15 34.40
CA ARG A 723 -29.25 12.41 35.63
C ARG A 723 -30.72 12.53 36.00
N GLU A 724 -31.29 13.73 35.99
CA GLU A 724 -32.70 13.98 36.29
C GLU A 724 -33.62 13.29 35.27
N THR A 725 -33.31 13.41 33.98
CA THR A 725 -34.08 12.79 32.89
C THR A 725 -34.08 11.27 32.99
N PHE A 726 -32.96 10.66 33.41
CA PHE A 726 -32.80 9.21 33.46
C PHE A 726 -32.75 8.62 34.88
N GLU A 727 -33.15 9.37 35.91
CA GLU A 727 -33.06 8.94 37.30
C GLU A 727 -33.81 7.62 37.57
N LYS A 728 -34.95 7.44 36.90
CA LYS A 728 -35.80 6.24 36.99
C LYS A 728 -35.13 4.98 36.42
N HIS A 729 -34.04 5.13 35.66
CA HIS A 729 -33.26 4.01 35.14
C HIS A 729 -32.13 3.57 36.08
N ILE A 730 -31.90 4.29 37.19
CA ILE A 730 -31.02 3.82 38.26
C ILE A 730 -31.68 2.60 38.94
N PRO A 731 -31.01 1.45 39.03
CA PRO A 731 -31.61 0.25 39.58
C PRO A 731 -32.13 0.43 41.01
N SER A 732 -33.37 0.03 41.26
CA SER A 732 -34.08 0.22 42.53
C SER A 732 -33.46 -0.51 43.72
N TRP A 733 -32.57 -1.49 43.49
CA TRP A 733 -31.82 -2.18 44.53
C TRP A 733 -30.66 -1.33 45.11
N ILE A 734 -30.30 -0.21 44.48
CA ILE A 734 -29.35 0.77 45.02
C ILE A 734 -30.10 1.69 45.99
N GLN A 735 -30.25 1.24 47.23
CA GLN A 735 -31.04 1.96 48.25
C GLN A 735 -30.38 3.24 48.76
N ARG A 736 -29.06 3.38 48.61
CA ARG A 736 -28.30 4.55 49.05
C ARG A 736 -27.35 5.01 47.94
N LYS A 737 -27.64 6.17 47.36
CA LYS A 737 -26.82 6.80 46.32
C LYS A 737 -25.55 7.44 46.93
N PRO A 738 -24.42 7.46 46.21
CA PRO A 738 -23.20 8.14 46.65
C PRO A 738 -23.45 9.66 46.72
N ARG A 739 -22.74 10.34 47.64
CA ARG A 739 -22.69 11.81 47.64
C ARG A 739 -21.80 12.27 46.50
N VAL A 740 -22.33 13.09 45.62
CA VAL A 740 -21.65 13.67 44.45
C VAL A 740 -21.95 15.16 44.40
N GLU A 741 -21.21 15.92 43.60
CA GLU A 741 -21.41 17.37 43.47
C GLU A 741 -22.81 17.74 42.96
N ALA A 742 -23.26 18.96 43.29
CA ALA A 742 -24.58 19.44 42.88
C ALA A 742 -24.68 19.74 41.37
N HIS A 743 -23.57 20.13 40.73
CA HIS A 743 -23.44 20.40 39.30
C HIS A 743 -22.11 19.80 38.84
N TRP A 744 -21.88 19.68 37.53
CA TRP A 744 -20.56 19.28 37.02
C TRP A 744 -19.49 20.19 37.63
N ASP A 745 -18.45 19.61 38.25
CA ASP A 745 -17.23 20.35 38.55
C ASP A 745 -16.75 21.04 37.28
N ALA A 746 -16.45 22.33 37.41
CA ALA A 746 -16.21 23.17 36.27
C ALA A 746 -14.89 22.76 35.60
N ILE A 747 -14.97 21.95 34.54
CA ILE A 747 -14.19 22.28 33.35
C ILE A 747 -14.66 23.69 32.97
N LEU A 748 -13.97 24.69 33.53
CA LEU A 748 -14.19 26.09 33.20
C LEU A 748 -13.88 26.29 31.71
N GLN A 749 -12.91 25.52 31.19
CA GLN A 749 -12.40 25.65 29.84
C GLN A 749 -11.63 24.41 29.37
N THR A 750 -11.82 24.02 28.11
CA THR A 750 -10.99 23.04 27.38
C THR A 750 -10.10 23.80 26.39
N LEU A 751 -8.80 23.55 26.41
CA LEU A 751 -7.83 24.13 25.47
C LEU A 751 -7.65 23.19 24.27
N GLU A 752 -8.47 23.38 23.24
CA GLU A 752 -8.42 22.60 22.01
C GLU A 752 -7.49 23.26 20.98
N GLY A 753 -6.57 22.51 20.37
CA GLY A 753 -5.76 23.01 19.26
C GLY A 753 -4.54 22.19 18.87
N HIS A 754 -3.97 21.41 19.79
CA HIS A 754 -2.95 20.41 19.42
C HIS A 754 -3.56 19.31 18.54
N SER A 755 -2.84 18.87 17.51
CA SER A 755 -3.31 17.82 16.58
C SER A 755 -2.92 16.40 17.00
N ASP A 756 -2.20 16.26 18.12
CA ASP A 756 -1.74 14.99 18.68
C ASP A 756 -1.66 15.08 20.23
N TRP A 757 -1.18 14.03 20.89
CA TRP A 757 -1.15 13.90 22.35
C TRP A 757 -0.36 15.03 23.01
N VAL A 758 -0.92 15.61 24.07
CA VAL A 758 -0.24 16.59 24.92
C VAL A 758 0.46 15.85 26.06
N ILE A 759 1.78 15.98 26.15
CA ILE A 759 2.62 15.18 27.05
C ILE A 759 3.07 15.97 28.28
N SER A 760 3.20 17.29 28.15
CA SER A 760 3.68 18.16 29.22
C SER A 760 2.93 19.48 29.22
N VAL A 761 2.60 19.98 30.40
CA VAL A 761 1.96 21.28 30.62
C VAL A 761 2.60 21.98 31.82
N ALA A 762 2.69 23.30 31.78
CA ALA A 762 3.13 24.12 32.91
C ALA A 762 2.39 25.47 32.95
N PHE A 763 2.14 26.00 34.14
CA PHE A 763 1.66 27.37 34.33
C PHE A 763 2.84 28.34 34.35
N SER A 764 2.63 29.56 33.87
CA SER A 764 3.55 30.67 34.12
C SER A 764 3.57 31.00 35.62
N PRO A 765 4.66 31.60 36.13
CA PRO A 765 4.79 31.93 37.56
C PRO A 765 3.70 32.87 38.10
N ASP A 766 3.17 33.74 37.24
CA ASP A 766 2.06 34.65 37.55
C ASP A 766 0.67 34.02 37.34
N GLY A 767 0.62 32.79 36.81
CA GLY A 767 -0.60 32.03 36.53
C GLY A 767 -1.43 32.56 35.36
N THR A 768 -0.93 33.52 34.58
CA THR A 768 -1.68 34.15 33.48
C THR A 768 -1.61 33.34 32.18
N GLN A 769 -0.60 32.48 32.04
CA GLN A 769 -0.38 31.66 30.86
C GLN A 769 -0.23 30.17 31.21
N VAL A 770 -0.58 29.33 30.25
CA VAL A 770 -0.28 27.89 30.25
C VAL A 770 0.60 27.59 29.05
N VAL A 771 1.62 26.77 29.22
CA VAL A 771 2.42 26.22 28.11
C VAL A 771 2.16 24.72 28.01
N SER A 772 2.09 24.20 26.78
CA SER A 772 1.92 22.76 26.50
C SER A 772 2.88 22.29 25.43
N GLY A 773 3.44 21.09 25.61
CA GLY A 773 4.26 20.38 24.62
C GLY A 773 3.55 19.10 24.13
N SER A 774 3.62 18.84 22.83
CA SER A 774 2.84 17.78 22.17
C SER A 774 3.66 16.94 21.18
N TYR A 775 3.10 15.78 20.84
CA TYR A 775 3.52 14.93 19.72
C TYR A 775 3.28 15.54 18.34
N ASP A 776 2.53 16.63 18.24
CA ASP A 776 2.43 17.41 17.00
C ASP A 776 3.68 18.25 16.70
N GLU A 777 4.77 18.03 17.45
CA GLU A 777 6.07 18.70 17.32
C GLU A 777 6.06 20.19 17.72
N THR A 778 4.94 20.69 18.24
CA THR A 778 4.79 22.10 18.66
C THR A 778 4.77 22.28 20.16
N VAL A 779 5.15 23.49 20.58
CA VAL A 779 4.84 24.02 21.92
C VAL A 779 3.80 25.11 21.76
N ARG A 780 2.78 25.14 22.62
CA ARG A 780 1.73 26.17 22.56
C ARG A 780 1.62 26.94 23.87
N LEU A 781 1.40 28.24 23.77
CA LEU A 781 1.11 29.15 24.87
C LEU A 781 -0.36 29.55 24.82
N TRP A 782 -1.02 29.46 25.96
CA TRP A 782 -2.44 29.72 26.12
C TRP A 782 -2.66 30.77 27.19
N ASP A 783 -3.67 31.60 26.99
CA ASP A 783 -4.19 32.46 28.05
C ASP A 783 -4.93 31.60 29.10
N ALA A 784 -4.51 31.64 30.36
CA ALA A 784 -5.07 30.78 31.38
C ALA A 784 -6.53 31.13 31.75
N ALA A 785 -6.94 32.39 31.55
CA ALA A 785 -8.26 32.89 31.94
C ALA A 785 -9.31 32.71 30.83
N THR A 786 -8.89 32.86 29.57
CA THR A 786 -9.77 32.84 28.39
C THR A 786 -9.55 31.63 27.49
N GLY A 787 -8.52 30.81 27.77
CA GLY A 787 -8.11 29.63 27.02
C GLY A 787 -7.81 29.86 25.54
N ALA A 788 -7.66 31.12 25.13
CA ALA A 788 -7.26 31.47 23.80
C ALA A 788 -5.81 31.03 23.57
N LEU A 789 -5.55 30.43 22.41
CA LEU A 789 -4.20 30.18 21.94
C LEU A 789 -3.51 31.53 21.70
N GLN A 790 -2.48 31.83 22.47
CA GLN A 790 -1.69 33.05 22.32
C GLN A 790 -0.61 32.86 21.26
N GLN A 791 0.12 31.74 21.31
CA GLN A 791 1.19 31.44 20.35
C GLN A 791 1.39 29.95 20.11
N THR A 792 1.83 29.62 18.89
CA THR A 792 2.37 28.32 18.52
C THR A 792 3.86 28.48 18.24
N LEU A 793 4.69 27.81 19.03
CA LEU A 793 6.14 27.82 18.94
C LEU A 793 6.57 26.63 18.09
N GLU A 794 6.76 26.87 16.80
CA GLU A 794 7.16 25.87 15.82
C GLU A 794 8.68 25.86 15.66
N GLY A 795 9.26 24.67 15.56
CA GLY A 795 10.67 24.54 15.19
C GLY A 795 11.35 23.25 15.62
N HIS A 796 10.83 22.54 16.63
CA HIS A 796 11.24 21.16 16.88
C HIS A 796 10.90 20.28 15.67
N SER A 797 11.73 19.27 15.40
CA SER A 797 11.54 18.34 14.26
C SER A 797 11.10 16.94 14.71
N ASN A 798 10.59 16.85 15.94
CA ASN A 798 10.09 15.64 16.57
C ASN A 798 9.30 16.01 17.85
N TRP A 799 8.67 15.02 18.47
CA TRP A 799 7.83 15.14 19.65
C TRP A 799 8.43 15.98 20.78
N VAL A 800 7.64 16.90 21.31
CA VAL A 800 8.02 17.70 22.48
C VAL A 800 7.45 17.05 23.73
N ILE A 801 8.34 16.66 24.63
CA ILE A 801 7.97 15.79 25.76
C ILE A 801 8.11 16.44 27.13
N SER A 802 8.77 17.59 27.20
CA SER A 802 8.88 18.37 28.44
C SER A 802 8.93 19.86 28.13
N VAL A 803 8.15 20.66 28.86
CA VAL A 803 8.15 22.13 28.80
C VAL A 803 8.20 22.72 30.22
N ALA A 804 8.86 23.87 30.38
CA ALA A 804 8.86 24.62 31.64
C ALA A 804 9.02 26.12 31.40
N PHE A 805 8.43 26.94 32.28
CA PHE A 805 8.66 28.39 32.31
C PHE A 805 9.91 28.73 33.11
N SER A 806 10.58 29.83 32.72
CA SER A 806 11.55 30.49 33.58
C SER A 806 10.85 31.08 34.82
N PRO A 807 11.56 31.27 35.95
CA PRO A 807 10.98 31.83 37.17
C PRO A 807 10.41 33.24 37.02
N ASP A 808 10.88 34.01 36.04
CA ASP A 808 10.37 35.33 35.69
C ASP A 808 9.25 35.31 34.63
N GLY A 809 8.91 34.13 34.08
CA GLY A 809 7.87 33.94 33.06
C GLY A 809 8.22 34.46 31.66
N THR A 810 9.43 34.98 31.45
CA THR A 810 9.84 35.59 30.18
C THR A 810 10.29 34.58 29.12
N GLN A 811 10.63 33.36 29.56
CA GLN A 811 11.13 32.31 28.69
C GLN A 811 10.41 30.97 28.94
N VAL A 812 10.34 30.17 27.88
CA VAL A 812 9.96 28.76 27.93
C VAL A 812 11.14 27.92 27.48
N VAL A 813 11.41 26.83 28.20
CA VAL A 813 12.33 25.79 27.76
C VAL A 813 11.54 24.56 27.33
N SER A 814 11.96 23.91 26.23
CA SER A 814 11.38 22.67 25.75
C SER A 814 12.45 21.62 25.44
N GLY A 815 12.14 20.36 25.79
CA GLY A 815 12.94 19.17 25.47
C GLY A 815 12.19 18.25 24.50
N SER A 816 12.90 17.75 23.48
CA SER A 816 12.30 16.98 22.38
C SER A 816 13.07 15.70 22.05
N TYR A 817 12.37 14.79 21.37
CA TYR A 817 12.93 13.62 20.69
C TYR A 817 13.86 13.99 19.52
N ASP A 818 13.89 15.25 19.08
CA ASP A 818 14.87 15.75 18.13
C ASP A 818 16.29 15.92 18.75
N LYS A 819 16.45 15.52 20.02
CA LYS A 819 17.68 15.53 20.81
C LYS A 819 18.18 16.94 21.16
N THR A 820 17.30 17.93 21.03
CA THR A 820 17.61 19.32 21.34
C THR A 820 16.80 19.83 22.51
N VAL A 821 17.38 20.81 23.20
CA VAL A 821 16.67 21.68 24.14
C VAL A 821 16.55 23.05 23.50
N ARG A 822 15.37 23.67 23.56
CA ARG A 822 15.14 24.98 22.97
C ARG A 822 14.62 25.96 24.00
N LEU A 823 15.09 27.20 23.90
CA LEU A 823 14.62 28.33 24.70
C LEU A 823 13.85 29.28 23.79
N TRP A 824 12.67 29.68 24.24
CA TRP A 824 11.71 30.50 23.52
C TRP A 824 11.38 31.74 24.33
N ASP A 825 11.23 32.85 23.64
CA ASP A 825 10.71 34.09 24.21
C ASP A 825 9.18 34.02 24.32
N THR A 826 8.60 34.21 25.50
CA THR A 826 7.14 34.06 25.69
C THR A 826 6.33 35.21 25.08
N ALA A 827 6.93 36.39 24.91
CA ALA A 827 6.25 37.56 24.37
C ALA A 827 6.18 37.54 22.83
N THR A 828 7.26 37.13 22.18
CA THR A 828 7.41 37.14 20.72
C THR A 828 7.24 35.78 20.08
N GLY A 829 7.39 34.70 20.84
CA GLY A 829 7.42 33.33 20.34
C GLY A 829 8.68 32.97 19.60
N ALA A 830 9.65 33.88 19.58
CA ALA A 830 10.90 33.67 18.87
C ALA A 830 11.75 32.62 19.58
N LEU A 831 12.34 31.72 18.78
CA LEU A 831 13.39 30.82 19.24
C LEU A 831 14.64 31.63 19.58
N GLN A 832 14.98 31.71 20.87
CA GLN A 832 16.17 32.42 21.35
C GLN A 832 17.43 31.58 21.22
N GLN A 833 17.36 30.29 21.57
CA GLN A 833 18.51 29.40 21.54
C GLN A 833 18.11 27.94 21.30
N THR A 834 18.94 27.22 20.55
CA THR A 834 18.89 25.75 20.44
C THR A 834 20.16 25.17 21.02
N LEU A 835 20.03 24.41 22.11
CA LEU A 835 21.11 23.69 22.76
C LEU A 835 21.17 22.28 22.16
N LYS A 836 22.30 21.97 21.52
CA LYS A 836 22.60 20.67 20.93
C LYS A 836 23.74 20.04 21.73
N GLY A 837 23.61 18.78 22.10
CA GLY A 837 24.62 18.08 22.89
C GLY A 837 24.23 16.67 23.29
N HIS A 838 22.94 16.40 23.46
CA HIS A 838 22.45 15.06 23.77
C HIS A 838 22.56 14.12 22.57
N SER A 839 22.98 12.88 22.83
CA SER A 839 23.06 11.85 21.78
C SER A 839 21.76 11.05 21.65
N ASP A 840 20.84 11.19 22.60
CA ASP A 840 19.53 10.54 22.66
C ASP A 840 18.42 11.54 23.03
N TYR A 841 17.18 11.07 23.17
CA TYR A 841 16.00 11.88 23.45
C TYR A 841 16.14 12.68 24.75
N VAL A 842 15.63 13.91 24.76
CA VAL A 842 15.63 14.76 25.96
C VAL A 842 14.33 14.55 26.74
N THR A 843 14.40 13.85 27.86
CA THR A 843 13.24 13.39 28.63
C THR A 843 12.69 14.41 29.63
N SER A 844 13.50 15.37 30.05
CA SER A 844 13.09 16.39 31.01
C SER A 844 13.91 17.67 30.84
N VAL A 845 13.29 18.82 31.07
CA VAL A 845 13.95 20.13 31.14
C VAL A 845 13.45 20.92 32.35
N ALA A 846 14.33 21.72 32.95
CA ALA A 846 13.97 22.61 34.06
C ALA A 846 14.87 23.85 34.11
N PHE A 847 14.32 24.97 34.57
CA PHE A 847 15.09 26.16 34.94
C PHE A 847 15.59 26.07 36.38
N SER A 848 16.74 26.68 36.66
CA SER A 848 17.16 26.96 38.03
C SER A 848 16.22 27.97 38.70
N PRO A 849 16.10 27.97 40.05
CA PRO A 849 15.22 28.91 40.76
C PRO A 849 15.56 30.39 40.54
N ASP A 850 16.80 30.71 40.20
CA ASP A 850 17.26 32.06 39.87
C ASP A 850 17.13 32.40 38.37
N GLY A 851 16.66 31.46 37.55
CA GLY A 851 16.47 31.61 36.10
C GLY A 851 17.76 31.65 35.27
N THR A 852 18.93 31.50 35.89
CA THR A 852 20.23 31.66 35.22
C THR A 852 20.69 30.43 34.45
N GLN A 853 20.12 29.25 34.74
CA GLN A 853 20.56 27.98 34.17
C GLN A 853 19.38 27.12 33.74
N VAL A 854 19.63 26.28 32.74
CA VAL A 854 18.73 25.23 32.28
C VAL A 854 19.42 23.88 32.45
N VAL A 855 18.70 22.91 33.00
CA VAL A 855 19.13 21.51 33.12
C VAL A 855 18.25 20.64 32.24
N SER A 856 18.86 19.67 31.58
CA SER A 856 18.17 18.68 30.74
C SER A 856 18.59 17.26 31.09
N GLY A 857 17.62 16.36 31.16
CA GLY A 857 17.82 14.92 31.27
C GLY A 857 17.64 14.25 29.91
N SER A 858 18.48 13.27 29.59
CA SER A 858 18.40 12.52 28.33
C SER A 858 18.64 11.03 28.59
N ASP A 859 18.12 10.21 27.69
CA ASP A 859 18.40 8.77 27.66
C ASP A 859 19.82 8.43 27.17
N ASP A 860 20.64 9.44 26.88
CA ASP A 860 22.04 9.20 26.58
C ASP A 860 22.77 8.59 27.80
N LYS A 861 23.42 7.45 27.58
CA LYS A 861 24.15 6.71 28.64
C LYS A 861 25.48 7.38 28.99
N THR A 862 25.55 8.71 28.99
CA THR A 862 26.82 9.42 29.15
C THR A 862 27.37 9.24 30.58
N HIS A 863 28.55 8.63 30.62
CA HIS A 863 29.25 8.10 31.78
C HIS A 863 29.42 9.04 32.99
N ILE A 864 28.63 8.83 34.04
CA ILE A 864 29.00 8.99 35.46
C ILE A 864 28.23 7.88 36.23
N PRO A 865 28.82 7.14 37.19
CA PRO A 865 28.06 6.19 38.00
C PRO A 865 27.13 6.99 38.92
N THR A 866 25.94 7.32 38.42
CA THR A 866 24.98 8.13 39.15
C THR A 866 24.12 7.22 40.00
N LEU A 867 24.08 7.52 41.31
CA LEU A 867 23.07 6.97 42.20
C LEU A 867 21.68 7.10 41.56
N HIS A 868 20.94 6.01 41.51
CA HIS A 868 19.58 5.92 40.97
C HIS A 868 18.69 5.12 41.93
N VAL A 869 17.38 5.29 41.83
CA VAL A 869 16.43 4.51 42.64
C VAL A 869 16.02 3.28 41.83
N PHE A 870 16.38 2.08 42.31
CA PHE A 870 16.02 0.81 41.71
C PHE A 870 15.13 0.00 42.66
N GLY A 871 13.84 -0.06 42.34
CA GLY A 871 12.82 -0.62 43.21
C GLY A 871 12.64 0.24 44.47
N GLU A 872 12.77 -0.38 45.65
CA GLU A 872 12.61 0.30 46.94
C GLU A 872 13.94 0.86 47.51
N TRP A 873 15.00 0.94 46.70
CA TRP A 873 16.35 1.28 47.16
C TRP A 873 17.00 2.40 46.34
N LEU A 874 17.74 3.28 47.00
CA LEU A 874 18.76 4.16 46.40
C LEU A 874 20.03 3.32 46.16
N ALA A 875 20.48 3.22 44.91
CA ALA A 875 21.52 2.31 44.45
C ALA A 875 22.56 3.02 43.57
N GLU A 876 23.82 2.57 43.58
CA GLU A 876 24.87 2.99 42.64
C GLU A 876 25.29 1.74 41.83
N GLY A 877 25.04 1.72 40.53
CA GLY A 877 25.13 0.48 39.74
C GLY A 877 24.19 -0.61 40.28
N ASN A 878 24.71 -1.79 40.60
CA ASN A 878 23.92 -2.89 41.19
C ASN A 878 23.95 -2.89 42.74
N THR A 879 24.64 -1.95 43.37
CA THR A 879 24.83 -1.90 44.82
C THR A 879 23.73 -1.06 45.46
N ARG A 880 22.97 -1.64 46.39
CA ARG A 880 21.87 -0.95 47.10
C ARG A 880 22.40 -0.31 48.38
N TYR A 881 22.25 1.01 48.53
CA TYR A 881 22.78 1.78 49.66
C TYR A 881 21.72 2.09 50.73
N LEU A 882 20.51 2.50 50.32
CA LEU A 882 19.49 2.98 51.25
C LEU A 882 18.09 2.55 50.82
N TRP A 883 17.39 1.79 51.67
CA TRP A 883 15.99 1.43 51.42
C TRP A 883 15.06 2.59 51.77
N LEU A 884 14.09 2.87 50.89
CA LEU A 884 13.17 4.00 51.00
C LEU A 884 11.79 3.54 51.49
N PRO A 885 11.35 3.99 52.69
CA PRO A 885 10.01 3.74 53.21
C PRO A 885 8.94 4.30 52.27
N ILE A 886 7.72 3.74 52.31
CA ILE A 886 6.63 4.03 51.35
C ILE A 886 6.30 5.53 51.21
N ASN A 887 6.47 6.30 52.29
CA ASN A 887 6.20 7.75 52.32
C ASN A 887 7.33 8.62 51.73
N TYR A 888 8.47 8.03 51.42
CA TYR A 888 9.67 8.68 50.85
C TYR A 888 10.09 8.06 49.52
N ARG A 889 9.16 7.36 48.85
CA ARG A 889 9.38 6.83 47.50
C ARG A 889 9.16 7.94 46.48
N PRO A 890 10.19 8.29 45.70
CA PRO A 890 10.10 9.40 44.77
C PRO A 890 9.23 9.08 43.55
N THR A 891 8.50 10.07 43.07
CA THR A 891 7.90 10.08 41.72
C THR A 891 8.87 10.63 40.67
N CYS A 892 9.85 11.44 41.08
CA CYS A 892 10.92 11.94 40.23
C CYS A 892 12.19 12.21 41.05
N GLY A 893 13.35 12.28 40.41
CA GLY A 893 14.59 12.60 41.11
C GLY A 893 15.66 13.17 40.18
N ALA A 894 16.59 13.94 40.77
CA ALA A 894 17.71 14.55 40.07
C ALA A 894 18.98 14.41 40.93
N VAL A 895 20.14 14.23 40.29
CA VAL A 895 21.43 14.11 40.98
C VAL A 895 22.38 15.17 40.45
N TRP A 896 22.93 15.98 41.36
CA TRP A 896 23.95 16.97 41.04
C TRP A 896 25.13 16.85 42.01
N GLY A 897 26.29 16.46 41.48
CA GLY A 897 27.47 16.19 42.28
C GLY A 897 27.23 15.08 43.32
N ARG A 898 27.18 15.45 44.60
CA ARG A 898 26.93 14.55 45.75
C ARG A 898 25.54 14.69 46.35
N ILE A 899 24.66 15.47 45.71
CA ILE A 899 23.33 15.79 46.20
C ILE A 899 22.30 15.06 45.33
N VAL A 900 21.49 14.23 45.97
CA VAL A 900 20.32 13.57 45.37
C VAL A 900 19.08 14.33 45.81
N VAL A 901 18.27 14.75 44.86
CA VAL A 901 16.98 15.41 45.08
C VAL A 901 15.88 14.45 44.69
N LEU A 902 14.93 14.20 45.60
CA LEU A 902 13.81 13.29 45.43
C LEU A 902 12.50 14.08 45.55
N GLY A 903 11.67 14.03 44.50
CA GLY A 903 10.31 14.58 44.51
C GLY A 903 9.29 13.50 44.82
N HIS A 904 8.38 13.77 45.77
CA HIS A 904 7.38 12.82 46.26
C HIS A 904 5.97 13.17 45.76
N SER A 905 5.09 12.18 45.70
CA SER A 905 3.70 12.32 45.24
C SER A 905 2.84 13.32 46.02
N LEU A 906 3.26 13.70 47.23
CA LEU A 906 2.62 14.74 48.07
C LEU A 906 3.21 16.14 47.86
N GLY A 907 4.00 16.36 46.81
CA GLY A 907 4.62 17.65 46.49
C GLY A 907 5.80 18.04 47.39
N ARG A 908 6.32 17.09 48.18
CA ARG A 908 7.51 17.31 49.02
C ARG A 908 8.79 17.04 48.24
N LEU A 909 9.85 17.78 48.55
CA LEU A 909 11.21 17.54 48.06
C LEU A 909 12.09 17.05 49.22
N SER A 910 12.95 16.07 48.95
CA SER A 910 13.97 15.60 49.90
C SER A 910 15.35 15.70 49.28
N PHE A 911 16.28 16.29 50.03
CA PHE A 911 17.67 16.48 49.63
C PHE A 911 18.55 15.54 50.45
N LEU A 912 19.37 14.74 49.77
CA LEU A 912 20.29 13.79 50.37
C LEU A 912 21.71 14.11 49.88
N GLN A 913 22.60 14.48 50.80
CA GLN A 913 24.01 14.73 50.50
C GLN A 913 24.86 13.56 50.96
N ILE A 914 25.59 12.92 50.05
CA ILE A 914 26.39 11.71 50.35
C ILE A 914 27.87 12.09 50.53
N GLN A 915 28.45 11.80 51.69
CA GLN A 915 29.88 11.97 51.96
C GLN A 915 30.69 10.74 51.52
N GLN A 916 31.94 10.96 51.13
CA GLN A 916 32.85 9.96 50.62
C GLN A 916 33.24 8.97 51.74
N GLY A 917 32.90 7.70 51.59
CA GLY A 917 33.32 6.63 52.51
C GLY A 917 32.19 5.78 53.08
N LEU A 918 31.51 5.00 52.23
CA LEU A 918 30.81 3.80 52.65
C LEU A 918 31.42 2.60 51.90
N HIS A 919 32.69 2.32 52.19
CA HIS A 919 33.16 0.93 52.20
C HIS A 919 32.55 0.29 53.45
N LEU A 920 31.32 -0.22 53.34
CA LEU A 920 30.88 -1.29 54.23
C LEU A 920 31.40 -2.58 53.63
N SER A 921 32.59 -2.99 54.06
CA SER A 921 32.94 -4.40 54.04
C SER A 921 32.00 -5.10 55.01
N ILE A 922 31.03 -5.85 54.48
CA ILE A 922 30.60 -7.21 54.85
C ILE A 922 29.59 -7.66 53.79
#